data_AF-A0A2R4MXK0-F1
#
_entry.id   AF-A0A2R4MXK0-F1
#
_cell.length_a   1.000
_cell.length_b   1.000
_cell.length_c   1.000
_cell.angle_alpha   90.00
_cell.angle_beta   90.00
_cell.angle_gamma   90.00
#
_symmetry.space_group_name_H-M   'P 1'
#
loop_
_entity.id
_entity.type
_entity.pdbx_description
1 polymer ?
#
loop_
_entity_poly.entity_id
_entity_poly.type
_entity_poly.pdbx_seq_one_letter_code
_entity_poly.pdbx_strand_id
1 'polypeptide(L)'
;MKRQRWLSLILLLLVWLGTGSALSQGAEVALVVESPLEGARVTTGQIDVRGYLRGSTELTVNGNTVSVGSDGSWITQIQLTPGANRIELVARISGQTLKKYLNLFYADGLPVITINQPADQGLVRASSLNLTGEVAEGVLAAVYLNGSQQSVTTGVNTFNLTLSGLKPGANNIKVSAVDSEGDSREKNLTVWYDDSPALEVTEPGPGQQINGNTVVVKGKAWNVDKLLINDQQVSVSGNSFSYTLVVNDKTDKITLVGSKGNRSVTVEIQVKYAGKPELVIDSPGSGSKVYSNVISISGHLLGLADYSGLEAVVNKNKYSFNTRGYFTADNILLKPGKNTVKVEVKTANLTLSKSIDIYYIEQPQTGASIRLQPAISGGNFKLWGGMVQLTVPPGVFSGNEYLRVRSENPRDYTISGGGRVFAGPVLSIEGLGEQGVTLTVKTAPGLSSEQGRRLDLYRYNGDGNWEPLAGVADSRKGTVTAWLPGNGVYAVLADVRVYADVEGHWAQEDIEALLARGIMSPDSSTSFRPDRALTRAELAVILAKALGLQPLNNNYLYFTDLSTGDARYPYIQAVIRAGYMKGTGNGRFNPYGTVTRAEFMTILSRAGNWAAARDGGTSPGFRDWAQVPWWAKNAITVALQKGYINGVKPGVLAPRAAITKAQAARLLVKMMTELKRI
;
A
#
# COMPACT_ATOMS: atom_id res chain seq x y z
N MET A 1 5.19 35.96 -92.95
CA MET A 1 4.66 35.73 -94.30
C MET A 1 3.23 35.19 -94.21
N LYS A 2 2.28 35.92 -94.84
CA LYS A 2 0.93 35.54 -95.30
C LYS A 2 -0.21 35.25 -94.30
N ARG A 3 -1.32 36.00 -94.55
CA ARG A 3 -2.74 35.91 -94.10
C ARG A 3 -3.01 36.57 -92.73
N GLN A 4 -3.88 37.57 -92.54
CA GLN A 4 -4.98 38.24 -93.27
C GLN A 4 -5.13 39.63 -92.56
N ARG A 5 -5.03 40.83 -93.16
CA ARG A 5 -5.94 41.56 -94.08
C ARG A 5 -7.45 41.51 -93.72
N TRP A 6 -8.05 42.71 -93.66
CA TRP A 6 -9.48 43.08 -93.74
C TRP A 6 -10.20 43.42 -92.43
N LEU A 7 -10.20 44.72 -92.05
CA LEU A 7 -11.41 45.55 -91.85
C LEU A 7 -11.00 46.98 -91.41
N SER A 8 -10.38 47.70 -92.34
CA SER A 8 -10.29 49.17 -92.32
C SER A 8 -10.88 49.67 -93.64
N LEU A 9 -12.14 49.34 -93.87
CA LEU A 9 -12.90 49.76 -95.05
C LEU A 9 -14.41 49.54 -94.82
N ILE A 10 -14.94 50.20 -93.79
CA ILE A 10 -16.35 50.59 -93.71
C ILE A 10 -16.36 52.01 -93.15
N LEU A 11 -16.18 53.01 -94.01
CA LEU A 11 -16.89 54.31 -93.94
C LEU A 11 -16.48 55.20 -95.13
N LEU A 12 -16.84 54.78 -96.34
CA LEU A 12 -17.20 55.70 -97.42
C LEU A 12 -18.45 55.12 -98.09
N LEU A 13 -19.53 55.92 -98.15
CA LEU A 13 -20.82 55.69 -98.82
C LEU A 13 -21.87 54.75 -98.18
N LEU A 14 -22.61 55.29 -97.20
CA LEU A 14 -24.05 55.57 -97.37
C LEU A 14 -24.14 57.11 -97.46
N VAL A 15 -24.33 57.70 -98.65
CA VAL A 15 -25.66 57.96 -99.24
C VAL A 15 -26.48 58.75 -98.20
N TRP A 16 -26.51 60.09 -98.16
CA TRP A 16 -26.89 61.01 -99.25
C TRP A 16 -27.94 60.43 -100.21
N LEU A 17 -29.13 60.16 -99.68
CA LEU A 17 -30.39 60.30 -100.40
C LEU A 17 -31.39 60.97 -99.44
N GLY A 18 -31.75 62.21 -99.76
CA GLY A 18 -32.56 63.10 -98.93
C GLY A 18 -32.42 64.52 -99.43
N THR A 19 -32.91 64.73 -100.65
CA THR A 19 -33.05 65.99 -101.39
C THR A 19 -33.65 67.13 -100.57
N GLY A 20 -33.25 68.38 -100.87
CA GLY A 20 -34.02 69.64 -100.78
C GLY A 20 -34.97 69.82 -99.57
N SER A 21 -34.85 70.84 -98.74
CA SER A 21 -34.56 72.24 -99.06
C SER A 21 -34.06 72.93 -97.79
N ALA A 22 -33.25 73.96 -97.96
CA ALA A 22 -32.59 74.76 -96.93
C ALA A 22 -33.41 75.08 -95.66
N LEU A 23 -32.64 75.43 -94.61
CA LEU A 23 -32.99 75.96 -93.27
C LEU A 23 -33.06 74.86 -92.18
N SER A 24 -32.47 74.94 -91.00
CA SER A 24 -31.65 75.96 -90.32
C SER A 24 -31.20 75.42 -88.95
N GLN A 25 -29.98 75.77 -88.51
CA GLN A 25 -29.52 76.03 -87.13
C GLN A 25 -29.90 75.10 -85.96
N GLY A 26 -28.87 74.54 -85.31
CA GLY A 26 -28.90 74.04 -83.93
C GLY A 26 -27.76 73.05 -83.62
N ALA A 27 -26.51 73.53 -83.51
CA ALA A 27 -25.36 72.66 -83.22
C ALA A 27 -25.38 72.16 -81.76
N GLU A 28 -25.75 70.89 -81.54
CA GLU A 28 -25.69 70.22 -80.23
C GLU A 28 -24.23 70.01 -79.79
N VAL A 29 -23.93 70.42 -78.56
CA VAL A 29 -22.59 70.45 -77.97
C VAL A 29 -22.27 69.08 -77.35
N ALA A 30 -21.12 68.45 -77.66
CA ALA A 30 -20.79 67.11 -77.17
C ALA A 30 -19.28 66.84 -77.04
N LEU A 31 -18.86 66.13 -75.98
CA LEU A 31 -17.51 65.58 -75.77
C LEU A 31 -17.55 64.04 -75.82
N VAL A 32 -16.91 63.43 -76.82
CA VAL A 32 -16.88 61.99 -77.06
C VAL A 32 -15.43 61.48 -77.08
N VAL A 33 -15.18 60.31 -76.47
CA VAL A 33 -13.91 59.58 -76.55
C VAL A 33 -14.16 58.34 -77.39
N GLU A 34 -13.37 58.16 -78.45
CA GLU A 34 -13.51 57.05 -79.39
C GLU A 34 -12.55 55.91 -79.07
N SER A 35 -11.35 56.21 -78.58
CA SER A 35 -10.33 55.20 -78.31
C SER A 35 -9.30 55.72 -77.29
N PRO A 36 -8.81 54.86 -76.38
CA PRO A 36 -9.28 53.50 -76.13
C PRO A 36 -10.68 53.47 -75.48
N LEU A 37 -11.31 52.30 -75.49
CA LEU A 37 -12.59 52.07 -74.83
C LEU A 37 -12.42 52.00 -73.31
N GLU A 38 -13.48 52.35 -72.58
CA GLU A 38 -13.52 52.23 -71.11
C GLU A 38 -13.22 50.78 -70.67
N GLY A 39 -12.28 50.61 -69.74
CA GLY A 39 -11.87 49.33 -69.18
C GLY A 39 -10.83 48.55 -69.99
N ALA A 40 -10.26 49.13 -71.05
CA ALA A 40 -9.29 48.43 -71.89
C ALA A 40 -8.05 47.95 -71.11
N ARG A 41 -7.57 46.74 -71.44
CA ARG A 41 -6.23 46.26 -71.04
C ARG A 41 -5.25 46.56 -72.15
N VAL A 42 -4.16 47.23 -71.79
CA VAL A 42 -3.09 47.61 -72.72
C VAL A 42 -1.76 47.03 -72.24
N THR A 43 -0.86 46.79 -73.18
CA THR A 43 0.47 46.22 -72.94
C THR A 43 1.58 47.24 -73.19
N THR A 44 1.22 48.49 -73.50
CA THR A 44 2.16 49.59 -73.69
C THR A 44 1.93 50.67 -72.65
N GLY A 45 3.00 51.20 -72.08
CA GLY A 45 2.96 52.28 -71.09
C GLY A 45 2.61 53.64 -71.68
N GLN A 46 2.40 53.75 -72.99
CA GLN A 46 2.00 54.98 -73.65
C GLN A 46 0.91 54.66 -74.67
N ILE A 47 -0.19 55.42 -74.64
CA ILE A 47 -1.37 55.20 -75.49
C ILE A 47 -1.85 56.51 -76.09
N ASP A 48 -2.46 56.44 -77.27
CA ASP A 48 -3.19 57.57 -77.84
C ASP A 48 -4.65 57.54 -77.37
N VAL A 49 -5.10 58.63 -76.77
CA VAL A 49 -6.51 58.89 -76.45
C VAL A 49 -7.05 59.88 -77.45
N ARG A 50 -8.11 59.51 -78.16
CA ARG A 50 -8.72 60.32 -79.24
C ARG A 50 -10.23 60.34 -79.18
N GLY A 51 -10.80 61.39 -79.75
CA GLY A 51 -12.24 61.54 -79.88
C GLY A 51 -12.65 62.82 -80.60
N TYR A 52 -13.90 63.23 -80.37
CA TYR A 52 -14.49 64.43 -80.98
C TYR A 52 -15.09 65.36 -79.91
N LEU A 53 -14.89 66.66 -80.09
CA LEU A 53 -15.51 67.74 -79.33
C LEU A 53 -16.25 68.67 -80.29
N ARG A 54 -17.56 68.82 -80.10
CA ARG A 54 -18.39 69.77 -80.88
C ARG A 54 -18.82 70.96 -80.02
N GLY A 55 -18.78 72.14 -80.61
CA GLY A 55 -19.24 73.40 -80.00
C GLY A 55 -18.18 74.17 -79.23
N SER A 56 -16.95 73.65 -79.12
CA SER A 56 -15.80 74.37 -78.56
C SER A 56 -14.50 73.77 -79.06
N THR A 57 -13.40 74.51 -78.88
CA THR A 57 -12.03 74.05 -79.07
C THR A 57 -11.26 73.93 -77.75
N GLU A 58 -11.88 74.26 -76.61
CA GLU A 58 -11.26 74.18 -75.29
C GLU A 58 -11.45 72.79 -74.66
N LEU A 59 -10.44 71.93 -74.81
CA LEU A 59 -10.35 70.62 -74.17
C LEU A 59 -9.06 70.50 -73.33
N THR A 60 -9.17 69.88 -72.17
CA THR A 60 -8.01 69.40 -71.41
C THR A 60 -8.14 67.90 -71.12
N VAL A 61 -7.03 67.18 -71.14
CA VAL A 61 -6.94 65.77 -70.75
C VAL A 61 -5.85 65.64 -69.69
N ASN A 62 -6.21 65.10 -68.52
CA ASN A 62 -5.42 65.13 -67.29
C ASN A 62 -4.89 66.53 -66.95
N GLY A 63 -5.71 67.56 -67.19
CA GLY A 63 -5.37 68.97 -66.94
C GLY A 63 -4.51 69.62 -68.03
N ASN A 64 -4.00 68.88 -69.01
CA ASN A 64 -3.22 69.44 -70.13
C ASN A 64 -4.12 69.84 -71.29
N THR A 65 -3.98 71.06 -71.82
CA THR A 65 -4.75 71.53 -72.98
C THR A 65 -4.45 70.71 -74.23
N VAL A 66 -5.49 70.23 -74.90
CA VAL A 66 -5.40 69.45 -76.14
C VAL A 66 -5.98 70.28 -77.27
N SER A 67 -5.23 70.40 -78.37
CA SER A 67 -5.71 71.07 -79.58
C SER A 67 -6.83 70.27 -80.23
N VAL A 68 -7.94 70.95 -80.47
CA VAL A 68 -9.11 70.40 -81.17
C VAL A 68 -9.12 70.95 -82.58
N GLY A 69 -9.14 70.07 -83.58
CA GLY A 69 -9.15 70.41 -84.99
C GLY A 69 -10.42 71.14 -85.42
N SER A 70 -10.39 71.78 -86.59
CA SER A 70 -11.53 72.53 -87.11
C SER A 70 -12.77 71.66 -87.38
N ASP A 71 -12.59 70.35 -87.52
CA ASP A 71 -13.67 69.35 -87.65
C ASP A 71 -14.18 68.83 -86.29
N GLY A 72 -13.56 69.26 -85.19
CA GLY A 72 -13.84 68.83 -83.81
C GLY A 72 -13.01 67.63 -83.34
N SER A 73 -12.17 67.04 -84.18
CA SER A 73 -11.35 65.88 -83.78
C SER A 73 -10.22 66.29 -82.85
N TRP A 74 -9.86 65.41 -81.92
CA TRP A 74 -8.70 65.61 -81.05
C TRP A 74 -8.03 64.27 -80.74
N ILE A 75 -6.72 64.34 -80.50
CA ILE A 75 -5.89 63.21 -80.10
C ILE A 75 -4.80 63.72 -79.15
N THR A 76 -4.52 62.96 -78.10
CA THR A 76 -3.43 63.23 -77.18
C THR A 76 -2.84 61.93 -76.69
N GLN A 77 -1.55 61.94 -76.37
CA GLN A 77 -0.84 60.77 -75.93
C GLN A 77 -0.69 60.78 -74.41
N ILE A 78 -1.06 59.68 -73.75
CA ILE A 78 -1.06 59.54 -72.30
C ILE A 78 -0.07 58.45 -71.88
N GLN A 79 0.80 58.80 -70.93
CA GLN A 79 1.68 57.86 -70.25
C GLN A 79 0.92 57.18 -69.12
N LEU A 80 1.11 55.86 -69.00
CA LEU A 80 0.47 54.96 -68.05
C LEU A 80 1.52 54.34 -67.14
N THR A 81 1.15 54.14 -65.88
CA THR A 81 1.95 53.35 -64.93
C THR A 81 1.49 51.89 -64.94
N PRO A 82 2.39 50.88 -64.81
CA PRO A 82 1.97 49.48 -64.70
C PRO A 82 0.90 49.30 -63.63
N GLY A 83 -0.18 48.59 -63.98
CA GLY A 83 -1.39 48.47 -63.17
C GLY A 83 -2.56 49.34 -63.67
N ALA A 84 -3.49 49.68 -62.77
CA ALA A 84 -4.70 50.43 -63.10
C ALA A 84 -4.43 51.94 -63.26
N ASN A 85 -5.02 52.56 -64.28
CA ASN A 85 -4.89 53.98 -64.63
C ASN A 85 -6.27 54.63 -64.88
N ARG A 86 -6.42 55.92 -64.53
CA ARG A 86 -7.64 56.72 -64.77
C ARG A 86 -7.29 58.07 -65.39
N ILE A 87 -7.96 58.41 -66.49
CA ILE A 87 -7.72 59.62 -67.29
C ILE A 87 -8.94 60.54 -67.20
N GLU A 88 -8.77 61.81 -66.84
CA GLU A 88 -9.82 62.83 -66.80
C GLU A 88 -9.83 63.66 -68.10
N LEU A 89 -11.00 63.92 -68.66
CA LEU A 89 -11.21 64.80 -69.79
C LEU A 89 -12.17 65.92 -69.39
N VAL A 90 -11.80 67.18 -69.67
CA VAL A 90 -12.58 68.36 -69.29
C VAL A 90 -12.67 69.32 -70.47
N ALA A 91 -13.87 69.59 -70.96
CA ALA A 91 -14.13 70.58 -72.02
C ALA A 91 -14.93 71.77 -71.51
N ARG A 92 -14.69 72.97 -72.07
CA ARG A 92 -15.46 74.18 -71.75
C ARG A 92 -16.19 74.69 -72.99
N ILE A 93 -17.51 74.81 -72.94
CA ILE A 93 -18.33 75.27 -74.08
C ILE A 93 -19.28 76.37 -73.61
N SER A 94 -19.22 77.55 -74.25
CA SER A 94 -20.12 78.69 -73.99
C SER A 94 -20.29 79.02 -72.50
N GLY A 95 -19.22 78.91 -71.71
CA GLY A 95 -19.21 79.16 -70.26
C GLY A 95 -19.55 77.97 -69.35
N GLN A 96 -19.96 76.81 -69.89
CA GLN A 96 -20.21 75.58 -69.12
C GLN A 96 -19.03 74.61 -69.21
N THR A 97 -18.81 73.79 -68.16
CA THR A 97 -17.74 72.77 -68.11
C THR A 97 -18.33 71.36 -68.15
N LEU A 98 -17.87 70.52 -69.09
CA LEU A 98 -18.20 69.09 -69.18
C LEU A 98 -16.99 68.26 -68.76
N LYS A 99 -17.19 67.24 -67.90
CA LYS A 99 -16.14 66.31 -67.43
C LYS A 99 -16.47 64.86 -67.75
N LYS A 100 -15.47 64.07 -68.16
CA LYS A 100 -15.55 62.62 -68.39
C LYS A 100 -14.30 61.91 -67.86
N TYR A 101 -14.39 60.63 -67.51
CA TYR A 101 -13.25 59.81 -67.12
C TYR A 101 -13.13 58.56 -68.00
N LEU A 102 -11.89 58.11 -68.22
CA LEU A 102 -11.54 56.87 -68.92
C LEU A 102 -10.65 55.99 -68.03
N ASN A 103 -11.08 54.79 -67.65
CA ASN A 103 -10.29 53.83 -66.85
C ASN A 103 -9.70 52.70 -67.70
N LEU A 104 -8.48 52.25 -67.38
CA LEU A 104 -7.77 51.19 -68.12
C LEU A 104 -6.68 50.51 -67.27
N PHE A 105 -6.16 49.35 -67.70
CA PHE A 105 -5.10 48.61 -67.00
C PHE A 105 -3.91 48.31 -67.90
N TYR A 106 -2.70 48.71 -67.49
CA TYR A 106 -1.44 48.44 -68.18
C TYR A 106 -0.75 47.21 -67.57
N ALA A 107 -0.71 46.09 -68.30
CA ALA A 107 0.08 44.91 -67.93
C ALA A 107 1.48 45.03 -68.55
N ASP A 108 2.54 45.05 -67.73
CA ASP A 108 3.93 45.27 -68.16
C ASP A 108 4.61 44.03 -68.76
N GLY A 109 3.98 42.85 -68.64
CA GLY A 109 4.45 41.59 -69.22
C GLY A 109 5.52 40.85 -68.42
N LEU A 110 5.88 41.32 -67.22
CA LEU A 110 6.97 40.73 -66.42
C LEU A 110 6.46 39.63 -65.44
N PRO A 111 7.21 38.54 -65.21
CA PRO A 111 6.79 37.45 -64.31
C PRO A 111 6.70 37.88 -62.83
N VAL A 112 5.80 37.28 -62.04
CA VAL A 112 5.59 37.62 -60.62
C VAL A 112 6.05 36.51 -59.68
N ILE A 113 7.01 36.78 -58.77
CA ILE A 113 7.63 35.77 -57.88
C ILE A 113 7.02 35.77 -56.45
N THR A 114 6.68 34.58 -55.95
CA THR A 114 6.25 34.30 -54.56
C THR A 114 7.22 33.31 -53.90
N ILE A 115 7.53 33.50 -52.61
CA ILE A 115 8.43 32.62 -51.84
C ILE A 115 7.63 32.08 -50.65
N ASN A 116 7.56 30.75 -50.54
CA ASN A 116 6.75 30.04 -49.55
C ASN A 116 7.55 29.74 -48.27
N GLN A 117 8.79 29.26 -48.41
CA GLN A 117 9.73 29.07 -47.30
C GLN A 117 11.18 29.31 -47.77
N PRO A 118 12.09 29.76 -46.88
CA PRO A 118 11.82 30.28 -45.55
C PRO A 118 11.10 31.64 -45.61
N ALA A 119 10.47 32.03 -44.52
CA ALA A 119 9.92 33.38 -44.40
C ALA A 119 11.04 34.42 -44.45
N ASP A 120 10.75 35.60 -45.00
CA ASP A 120 11.65 36.74 -44.91
C ASP A 120 11.92 37.08 -43.44
N GLN A 121 13.16 37.43 -43.12
CA GLN A 121 13.71 37.58 -41.77
C GLN A 121 13.75 36.30 -40.92
N GLY A 122 13.53 35.11 -41.50
CA GLY A 122 13.55 33.84 -40.77
C GLY A 122 14.92 33.47 -40.19
N LEU A 123 14.93 32.79 -39.03
CA LEU A 123 16.13 32.28 -38.37
C LEU A 123 16.40 30.83 -38.76
N VAL A 124 17.62 30.51 -39.21
CA VAL A 124 18.08 29.14 -39.49
C VAL A 124 19.29 28.79 -38.64
N ARG A 125 19.41 27.50 -38.31
CA ARG A 125 20.50 26.95 -37.47
C ARG A 125 21.50 26.11 -38.24
N ALA A 126 21.26 25.86 -39.52
CA ALA A 126 22.15 25.12 -40.42
C ALA A 126 22.77 26.06 -41.45
N SER A 127 23.99 25.75 -41.91
CA SER A 127 24.69 26.49 -42.96
C SER A 127 24.11 26.26 -44.37
N SER A 128 23.02 25.52 -44.47
CA SER A 128 22.26 25.26 -45.69
C SER A 128 20.76 25.38 -45.40
N LEU A 129 20.00 25.91 -46.34
CA LEU A 129 18.54 26.02 -46.25
C LEU A 129 17.88 25.56 -47.55
N ASN A 130 16.65 25.06 -47.44
CA ASN A 130 15.79 24.80 -48.59
C ASN A 130 14.81 25.96 -48.77
N LEU A 131 14.72 26.45 -50.01
CA LEU A 131 13.94 27.59 -50.44
C LEU A 131 12.89 27.13 -51.45
N THR A 132 11.62 27.31 -51.13
CA THR A 132 10.48 26.95 -51.98
C THR A 132 9.68 28.18 -52.39
N GLY A 133 9.10 28.18 -53.59
CA GLY A 133 8.30 29.30 -54.08
C GLY A 133 7.63 29.03 -55.43
N GLU A 134 6.97 30.06 -55.97
CA GLU A 134 6.12 29.99 -57.16
C GLU A 134 6.27 31.23 -58.05
N VAL A 135 5.97 31.11 -59.35
CA VAL A 135 5.98 32.22 -60.33
C VAL A 135 4.62 32.29 -61.04
N ALA A 136 3.98 33.46 -61.01
CA ALA A 136 2.70 33.73 -61.66
C ALA A 136 2.87 34.55 -62.94
N GLU A 137 1.97 34.30 -63.91
CA GLU A 137 1.97 34.82 -65.30
C GLU A 137 3.18 34.31 -66.12
N GLY A 138 2.91 33.49 -67.16
CA GLY A 138 3.94 32.85 -68.01
C GLY A 138 4.28 31.39 -67.64
N VAL A 139 5.00 30.70 -68.54
CA VAL A 139 5.60 29.37 -68.27
C VAL A 139 7.05 29.59 -67.85
N LEU A 140 7.46 29.02 -66.71
CA LEU A 140 8.80 29.18 -66.16
C LEU A 140 9.86 28.58 -67.10
N ALA A 141 10.77 29.42 -67.63
CA ALA A 141 11.89 28.97 -68.46
C ALA A 141 13.17 28.76 -67.63
N ALA A 142 13.45 29.64 -66.66
CA ALA A 142 14.60 29.50 -65.77
C ALA A 142 14.39 30.22 -64.43
N VAL A 143 15.01 29.71 -63.37
CA VAL A 143 15.16 30.40 -62.07
C VAL A 143 16.62 30.54 -61.74
N TYR A 144 17.01 31.71 -61.27
CA TYR A 144 18.35 32.02 -60.81
C TYR A 144 18.32 32.26 -59.30
N LEU A 145 19.25 31.64 -58.59
CA LEU A 145 19.48 31.88 -57.17
C LEU A 145 20.83 32.59 -57.03
N ASN A 146 20.81 33.81 -56.52
CA ASN A 146 21.99 34.68 -56.43
C ASN A 146 22.76 34.77 -57.76
N GLY A 147 22.04 34.85 -58.88
CA GLY A 147 22.60 34.94 -60.23
C GLY A 147 23.08 33.61 -60.85
N SER A 148 23.03 32.49 -60.11
CA SER A 148 23.34 31.15 -60.64
C SER A 148 22.08 30.42 -61.08
N GLN A 149 22.02 29.98 -62.34
CA GLN A 149 20.87 29.25 -62.87
C GLN A 149 20.67 27.93 -62.11
N GLN A 150 19.44 27.66 -61.70
CA GLN A 150 19.05 26.46 -60.98
C GLN A 150 18.23 25.54 -61.90
N SER A 151 18.33 24.23 -61.66
CA SER A 151 17.47 23.26 -62.33
C SER A 151 16.05 23.36 -61.79
N VAL A 152 15.09 23.67 -62.67
CA VAL A 152 13.65 23.67 -62.37
C VAL A 152 12.93 22.72 -63.32
N THR A 153 11.81 22.15 -62.87
CA THR A 153 10.98 21.29 -63.71
C THR A 153 10.20 22.15 -64.71
N THR A 154 10.47 21.99 -66.01
CA THR A 154 9.79 22.71 -67.08
C THR A 154 8.28 22.44 -67.07
N GLY A 155 7.48 23.50 -67.22
CA GLY A 155 6.02 23.44 -67.23
C GLY A 155 5.34 23.45 -65.85
N VAL A 156 6.11 23.60 -64.76
CA VAL A 156 5.59 23.78 -63.40
C VAL A 156 5.94 25.17 -62.90
N ASN A 157 4.97 25.85 -62.30
CA ASN A 157 5.13 27.22 -61.80
C ASN A 157 5.76 27.29 -60.39
N THR A 158 6.38 26.21 -59.89
CA THR A 158 6.96 26.12 -58.54
C THR A 158 8.42 25.68 -58.57
N PHE A 159 9.19 26.08 -57.55
CA PHE A 159 10.60 25.73 -57.40
C PHE A 159 10.93 25.29 -55.96
N ASN A 160 11.91 24.40 -55.82
CA ASN A 160 12.51 23.97 -54.54
C ASN A 160 14.03 23.92 -54.70
N LEU A 161 14.72 24.84 -54.05
CA LEU A 161 16.14 25.13 -54.25
C LEU A 161 16.89 24.95 -52.94
N THR A 162 18.09 24.38 -52.99
CA THR A 162 18.95 24.30 -51.81
C THR A 162 20.04 25.36 -51.89
N LEU A 163 20.05 26.28 -50.93
CA LEU A 163 21.14 27.23 -50.76
C LEU A 163 22.10 26.69 -49.69
N SER A 164 23.36 26.50 -50.05
CA SER A 164 24.42 26.10 -49.13
C SER A 164 25.42 27.24 -48.92
N GLY A 165 26.11 27.24 -47.78
CA GLY A 165 27.19 28.19 -47.50
C GLY A 165 26.74 29.52 -46.91
N LEU A 166 25.63 29.54 -46.17
CA LEU A 166 25.18 30.72 -45.43
C LEU A 166 26.27 31.24 -44.49
N LYS A 167 26.41 32.57 -44.40
CA LYS A 167 27.32 33.23 -43.46
C LYS A 167 26.56 33.59 -42.18
N PRO A 168 27.20 33.53 -40.99
CA PRO A 168 26.55 33.97 -39.76
C PRO A 168 26.00 35.39 -39.89
N GLY A 169 24.77 35.62 -39.41
CA GLY A 169 24.04 36.88 -39.56
C GLY A 169 23.10 36.90 -40.76
N ALA A 170 22.78 38.11 -41.25
CA ALA A 170 21.85 38.32 -42.35
C ALA A 170 22.44 37.87 -43.69
N ASN A 171 21.70 37.01 -44.41
CA ASN A 171 22.01 36.54 -45.75
C ASN A 171 20.91 37.05 -46.69
N ASN A 172 21.28 37.95 -47.60
CA ASN A 172 20.37 38.43 -48.63
C ASN A 172 20.37 37.44 -49.79
N ILE A 173 19.19 36.89 -50.09
CA ILE A 173 18.98 35.89 -51.12
C ILE A 173 18.16 36.54 -52.22
N LYS A 174 18.70 36.52 -53.43
CA LYS A 174 18.05 37.00 -54.64
C LYS A 174 17.54 35.82 -55.44
N VAL A 175 16.26 35.84 -55.76
CA VAL A 175 15.61 34.89 -56.66
C VAL A 175 15.17 35.66 -57.89
N SER A 176 15.67 35.28 -59.06
CA SER A 176 15.24 35.85 -60.34
C SER A 176 14.53 34.76 -61.16
N ALA A 177 13.41 35.10 -61.79
CA ALA A 177 12.67 34.19 -62.65
C ALA A 177 12.60 34.77 -64.07
N VAL A 178 12.74 33.89 -65.06
CA VAL A 178 12.62 34.19 -66.49
C VAL A 178 11.50 33.35 -67.07
N ASP A 179 10.57 33.97 -67.79
CA ASP A 179 9.49 33.27 -68.48
C ASP A 179 9.91 32.74 -69.86
N SER A 180 8.99 32.05 -70.53
CA SER A 180 9.17 31.47 -71.86
C SER A 180 9.49 32.50 -72.95
N GLU A 181 9.09 33.75 -72.75
CA GLU A 181 9.26 34.87 -73.66
C GLU A 181 10.63 35.56 -73.47
N GLY A 182 11.32 35.26 -72.36
CA GLY A 182 12.63 35.79 -72.01
C GLY A 182 12.56 37.02 -71.10
N ASP A 183 11.37 37.40 -70.65
CA ASP A 183 11.17 38.49 -69.70
C ASP A 183 11.54 38.04 -68.28
N SER A 184 12.05 38.95 -67.46
CA SER A 184 12.60 38.60 -66.15
C SER A 184 12.23 39.56 -65.03
N ARG A 185 12.04 39.01 -63.82
CA ARG A 185 11.87 39.77 -62.57
C ARG A 185 12.70 39.17 -61.45
N GLU A 186 13.07 39.99 -60.46
CA GLU A 186 13.79 39.56 -59.26
C GLU A 186 12.99 39.81 -57.99
N LYS A 187 13.22 38.98 -56.96
CA LYS A 187 12.72 39.14 -55.60
C LYS A 187 13.83 38.83 -54.60
N ASN A 188 13.95 39.67 -53.59
CA ASN A 188 14.93 39.52 -52.52
C ASN A 188 14.24 39.07 -51.23
N LEU A 189 14.92 38.24 -50.44
CA LEU A 189 14.56 37.93 -49.06
C LEU A 189 15.82 37.90 -48.19
N THR A 190 15.68 38.08 -46.89
CA THR A 190 16.79 38.00 -45.92
C THR A 190 16.56 36.82 -44.98
N VAL A 191 17.59 36.00 -44.75
CA VAL A 191 17.57 34.93 -43.74
C VAL A 191 18.70 35.14 -42.75
N TRP A 192 18.42 34.96 -41.47
CA TRP A 192 19.41 35.04 -40.40
C TRP A 192 19.95 33.66 -40.08
N TYR A 193 21.23 33.40 -40.37
CA TYR A 193 21.90 32.18 -39.93
C TYR A 193 22.54 32.42 -38.56
N ASP A 194 22.05 31.73 -37.53
CA ASP A 194 22.66 31.73 -36.21
C ASP A 194 23.47 30.45 -36.01
N ASP A 195 24.79 30.63 -36.04
CA ASP A 195 25.77 29.55 -35.91
C ASP A 195 26.18 29.26 -34.46
N SER A 196 25.49 29.89 -33.49
CA SER A 196 25.69 29.67 -32.06
C SER A 196 25.28 28.26 -31.64
N PRO A 197 25.99 27.66 -30.66
CA PRO A 197 25.64 26.36 -30.13
C PRO A 197 24.26 26.39 -29.45
N ALA A 198 23.45 25.35 -29.64
CA ALA A 198 22.14 25.21 -29.04
C ALA A 198 21.90 23.79 -28.53
N LEU A 199 21.17 23.66 -27.41
CA LEU A 199 20.81 22.40 -26.77
C LEU A 199 19.31 22.37 -26.44
N GLU A 200 18.70 21.19 -26.59
CA GLU A 200 17.34 20.88 -26.14
C GLU A 200 17.37 19.54 -25.41
N VAL A 201 16.72 19.42 -24.25
CA VAL A 201 16.65 18.16 -23.50
C VAL A 201 15.23 17.66 -23.46
N THR A 202 15.04 16.40 -23.85
CA THR A 202 13.73 15.73 -23.91
C THR A 202 13.50 14.79 -22.73
N GLU A 203 14.57 14.30 -22.09
CA GLU A 203 14.53 13.43 -20.91
C GLU A 203 15.82 13.65 -20.09
N PRO A 204 15.80 13.75 -18.75
CA PRO A 204 14.61 13.81 -17.89
C PRO A 204 13.89 15.18 -17.98
N GLY A 205 12.60 15.19 -17.62
CA GLY A 205 11.83 16.44 -17.51
C GLY A 205 12.19 17.25 -16.25
N PRO A 206 11.90 18.57 -16.23
CA PRO A 206 12.13 19.39 -15.04
C PRO A 206 11.41 18.84 -13.81
N GLY A 207 12.16 18.66 -12.71
CA GLY A 207 11.64 18.16 -11.43
C GLY A 207 11.38 16.66 -11.39
N GLN A 208 11.77 15.91 -12.44
CA GLN A 208 11.61 14.45 -12.46
C GLN A 208 12.36 13.81 -11.28
N GLN A 209 11.69 12.87 -10.63
CA GLN A 209 12.25 12.11 -9.53
C GLN A 209 13.12 10.97 -10.08
N ILE A 210 14.37 10.89 -9.62
CA ILE A 210 15.32 9.84 -10.01
C ILE A 210 15.32 8.76 -8.92
N ASN A 211 15.03 7.52 -9.34
CA ASN A 211 15.05 6.35 -8.47
C ASN A 211 16.33 5.55 -8.75
N GLY A 212 17.19 5.35 -7.74
CA GLY A 212 18.46 4.64 -7.91
C GLY A 212 19.64 5.58 -8.19
N ASN A 213 20.74 5.04 -8.73
CA ASN A 213 22.01 5.77 -8.93
C ASN A 213 22.29 6.14 -10.40
N THR A 214 21.31 5.99 -11.30
CA THR A 214 21.48 6.34 -12.72
C THR A 214 20.25 7.03 -13.29
N VAL A 215 20.45 7.94 -14.25
CA VAL A 215 19.41 8.62 -15.02
C VAL A 215 19.81 8.66 -16.50
N VAL A 216 18.85 8.45 -17.40
CA VAL A 216 19.08 8.56 -18.85
C VAL A 216 18.76 9.99 -19.29
N VAL A 217 19.72 10.65 -19.92
CA VAL A 217 19.62 12.02 -20.44
C VAL A 217 19.59 11.97 -21.97
N LYS A 218 18.52 12.47 -22.59
CA LYS A 218 18.31 12.47 -24.06
C LYS A 218 17.93 13.85 -24.56
N GLY A 219 18.35 14.19 -25.78
CA GLY A 219 17.98 15.47 -26.37
C GLY A 219 18.58 15.73 -27.75
N LYS A 220 18.56 17.01 -28.14
CA LYS A 220 19.12 17.53 -29.38
C LYS A 220 20.26 18.52 -29.12
N ALA A 221 21.26 18.50 -30.00
CA ALA A 221 22.38 19.44 -29.97
C ALA A 221 22.68 19.93 -31.39
N TRP A 222 22.73 21.24 -31.61
CA TRP A 222 23.02 21.87 -32.90
C TRP A 222 24.23 22.78 -32.80
N ASN A 223 25.09 22.76 -33.82
CA ASN A 223 26.32 23.56 -33.87
C ASN A 223 27.18 23.34 -32.61
N VAL A 224 27.44 22.09 -32.24
CA VAL A 224 28.25 21.71 -31.07
C VAL A 224 29.38 20.77 -31.52
N ASP A 225 30.62 21.17 -31.28
CA ASP A 225 31.81 20.33 -31.50
C ASP A 225 32.03 19.37 -30.31
N LYS A 226 31.66 19.83 -29.09
CA LYS A 226 31.83 19.09 -27.85
C LYS A 226 30.63 19.29 -26.91
N LEU A 227 30.00 18.19 -26.52
CA LEU A 227 28.93 18.12 -25.51
C LEU A 227 29.48 17.51 -24.23
N LEU A 228 29.26 18.19 -23.10
CA LEU A 228 29.52 17.69 -21.75
C LEU A 228 28.19 17.53 -20.99
N ILE A 229 28.03 16.44 -20.26
CA ILE A 229 26.94 16.23 -19.28
C ILE A 229 27.59 15.96 -17.93
N ASN A 230 27.43 16.87 -16.96
CA ASN A 230 28.17 16.88 -15.68
C ASN A 230 29.67 16.58 -15.88
N ASP A 231 30.31 17.40 -16.73
CA ASP A 231 31.73 17.31 -17.11
C ASP A 231 32.16 16.05 -17.89
N GLN A 232 31.24 15.10 -18.14
CA GLN A 232 31.51 13.92 -18.95
C GLN A 232 31.23 14.19 -20.43
N GLN A 233 32.19 13.89 -21.31
CA GLN A 233 32.02 14.08 -22.74
C GLN A 233 31.07 13.03 -23.34
N VAL A 234 30.11 13.50 -24.13
CA VAL A 234 29.06 12.69 -24.75
C VAL A 234 29.08 12.86 -26.26
N SER A 235 28.92 11.75 -26.99
CA SER A 235 28.84 11.75 -28.45
C SER A 235 27.46 12.23 -28.94
N VAL A 236 27.46 13.05 -29.99
CA VAL A 236 26.24 13.49 -30.69
C VAL A 236 26.20 12.80 -32.06
N SER A 237 25.07 12.19 -32.41
CA SER A 237 24.86 11.54 -33.71
C SER A 237 23.79 12.27 -34.52
N GLY A 238 24.17 12.80 -35.68
CA GLY A 238 23.32 13.71 -36.47
C GLY A 238 23.12 15.02 -35.71
N ASN A 239 22.06 15.08 -34.91
CA ASN A 239 21.79 16.16 -33.93
C ASN A 239 21.23 15.60 -32.61
N SER A 240 21.31 14.30 -32.35
CA SER A 240 20.70 13.65 -31.18
C SER A 240 21.76 13.10 -30.24
N PHE A 241 21.50 13.12 -28.94
CA PHE A 241 22.33 12.46 -27.93
C PHE A 241 21.49 11.64 -26.95
N SER A 242 22.11 10.62 -26.36
CA SER A 242 21.55 9.79 -25.29
C SER A 242 22.68 9.29 -24.39
N TYR A 243 22.59 9.55 -23.09
CA TYR A 243 23.65 9.23 -22.13
C TYR A 243 23.08 8.73 -20.80
N THR A 244 23.68 7.71 -20.20
CA THR A 244 23.32 7.24 -18.86
C THR A 244 24.26 7.87 -17.84
N LEU A 245 23.75 8.82 -17.07
CA LEU A 245 24.48 9.55 -16.03
C LEU A 245 24.35 8.84 -14.69
N VAL A 246 25.46 8.70 -13.96
CA VAL A 246 25.45 8.23 -12.56
C VAL A 246 25.19 9.43 -11.63
N VAL A 247 24.24 9.29 -10.70
CA VAL A 247 23.79 10.36 -9.79
C VAL A 247 23.84 9.92 -8.32
N ASN A 248 23.90 10.89 -7.41
CA ASN A 248 23.97 10.68 -5.96
C ASN A 248 23.02 11.63 -5.20
N ASP A 249 23.03 11.53 -3.87
CA ASP A 249 22.22 12.33 -2.94
C ASP A 249 22.48 13.85 -2.99
N LYS A 250 23.60 14.26 -3.60
CA LYS A 250 23.94 15.67 -3.84
C LYS A 250 23.53 16.15 -5.23
N THR A 251 23.00 15.26 -6.09
CA THR A 251 22.60 15.60 -7.46
C THR A 251 21.17 16.12 -7.47
N ASP A 252 21.02 17.43 -7.31
CA ASP A 252 19.79 18.19 -7.54
C ASP A 252 19.70 18.75 -8.96
N LYS A 253 20.84 18.74 -9.68
CA LYS A 253 21.02 19.44 -10.95
C LYS A 253 21.86 18.63 -11.94
N ILE A 254 21.37 18.52 -13.17
CA ILE A 254 22.11 17.97 -14.33
C ILE A 254 22.48 19.15 -15.22
N THR A 255 23.78 19.34 -15.47
CA THR A 255 24.31 20.43 -16.29
C THR A 255 24.80 19.89 -17.63
N LEU A 256 24.30 20.44 -18.72
CA LEU A 256 24.74 20.15 -20.07
C LEU A 256 25.45 21.38 -20.64
N VAL A 257 26.64 21.19 -21.21
CA VAL A 257 27.41 22.26 -21.85
C VAL A 257 27.73 21.85 -23.28
N GLY A 258 27.15 22.56 -24.24
CA GLY A 258 27.44 22.41 -25.67
C GLY A 258 28.36 23.53 -26.13
N SER A 259 29.50 23.20 -26.72
CA SER A 259 30.51 24.18 -27.16
C SER A 259 30.87 24.06 -28.63
N LYS A 260 31.16 25.19 -29.28
CA LYS A 260 31.68 25.30 -30.64
C LYS A 260 32.73 26.40 -30.70
N GLY A 261 34.00 26.01 -30.88
CA GLY A 261 35.14 26.88 -30.62
C GLY A 261 35.09 27.52 -29.22
N ASN A 262 35.15 28.85 -29.16
CA ASN A 262 35.12 29.61 -27.89
C ASN A 262 33.71 29.96 -27.39
N ARG A 263 32.64 29.50 -28.07
CA ARG A 263 31.25 29.76 -27.69
C ARG A 263 30.66 28.54 -27.01
N SER A 264 29.80 28.75 -26.02
CA SER A 264 29.10 27.68 -25.32
C SER A 264 27.67 28.05 -24.96
N VAL A 265 26.82 27.05 -24.86
CA VAL A 265 25.48 27.12 -24.28
C VAL A 265 25.40 26.13 -23.12
N THR A 266 24.75 26.53 -22.04
CA THR A 266 24.55 25.70 -20.85
C THR A 266 23.06 25.50 -20.62
N VAL A 267 22.65 24.25 -20.41
CA VAL A 267 21.28 23.87 -20.01
C VAL A 267 21.35 23.15 -18.68
N GLU A 268 20.47 23.52 -17.76
CA GLU A 268 20.44 22.98 -16.41
C GLU A 268 19.06 22.40 -16.12
N ILE A 269 19.03 21.15 -15.65
CA ILE A 269 17.79 20.44 -15.33
C ILE A 269 17.77 20.15 -13.84
N GLN A 270 16.75 20.66 -13.17
CA GLN A 270 16.47 20.33 -11.78
C GLN A 270 15.88 18.92 -11.68
N VAL A 271 16.42 18.09 -10.80
CA VAL A 271 15.97 16.71 -10.56
C VAL A 271 15.84 16.47 -9.06
N LYS A 272 14.96 15.54 -8.67
CA LYS A 272 14.79 15.16 -7.25
C LYS A 272 15.37 13.77 -7.01
N TYR A 273 16.46 13.68 -6.26
CA TYR A 273 17.04 12.40 -5.88
C TYR A 273 16.22 11.75 -4.75
N ALA A 274 15.58 10.62 -5.03
CA ALA A 274 14.73 9.92 -4.06
C ALA A 274 15.52 9.04 -3.07
N GLY A 275 16.83 8.90 -3.25
CA GLY A 275 17.64 7.92 -2.52
C GLY A 275 17.75 6.57 -3.23
N LYS A 276 18.72 5.75 -2.80
CA LYS A 276 18.78 4.33 -3.15
C LYS A 276 17.65 3.59 -2.42
N PRO A 277 16.84 2.77 -3.08
CA PRO A 277 15.81 1.98 -2.40
C PRO A 277 16.41 1.09 -1.31
N GLU A 278 15.80 1.09 -0.12
CA GLU A 278 16.26 0.30 1.02
C GLU A 278 15.10 -0.49 1.65
N LEU A 279 15.36 -1.76 1.99
CA LEU A 279 14.47 -2.60 2.78
C LEU A 279 14.93 -2.59 4.25
N VAL A 280 14.04 -2.18 5.15
CA VAL A 280 14.27 -2.11 6.60
C VAL A 280 13.37 -3.13 7.30
N ILE A 281 13.93 -3.83 8.28
CA ILE A 281 13.15 -4.71 9.17
C ILE A 281 13.03 -3.99 10.51
N ASP A 282 11.78 -3.69 10.90
CA ASP A 282 11.47 -2.91 12.10
C ASP A 282 11.47 -3.78 13.34
N SER A 283 10.84 -4.96 13.25
CA SER A 283 10.74 -5.87 14.39
C SER A 283 10.42 -7.29 13.93
N PRO A 284 10.98 -8.32 14.56
CA PRO A 284 12.11 -8.25 15.48
C PRO A 284 13.42 -7.94 14.74
N GLY A 285 14.36 -7.27 15.41
CA GLY A 285 15.70 -7.02 14.86
C GLY A 285 16.55 -8.30 14.78
N SER A 286 17.63 -8.27 13.98
CA SER A 286 18.58 -9.40 13.93
C SER A 286 19.25 -9.61 15.30
N GLY A 287 19.42 -10.86 15.71
CA GLY A 287 19.88 -11.25 17.03
C GLY A 287 18.77 -11.36 18.09
N SER A 288 17.52 -11.00 17.76
CA SER A 288 16.42 -11.01 18.73
C SER A 288 16.19 -12.40 19.30
N LYS A 289 16.04 -12.44 20.62
CA LYS A 289 15.60 -13.63 21.36
C LYS A 289 14.08 -13.56 21.49
N VAL A 290 13.39 -14.55 20.93
CA VAL A 290 11.93 -14.66 20.99
C VAL A 290 11.56 -15.95 21.72
N TYR A 291 10.36 -15.95 22.27
CA TYR A 291 9.92 -16.99 23.18
C TYR A 291 8.65 -17.73 22.69
N SER A 292 8.07 -17.24 21.60
CA SER A 292 7.03 -17.92 20.83
C SER A 292 7.68 -18.60 19.63
N ASN A 293 7.23 -19.81 19.30
CA ASN A 293 7.62 -20.48 18.06
C ASN A 293 6.88 -19.92 16.84
N VAL A 294 5.89 -19.05 17.04
CA VAL A 294 5.19 -18.32 15.98
C VAL A 294 5.32 -16.84 16.25
N ILE A 295 5.83 -16.07 15.29
CA ILE A 295 6.03 -14.63 15.43
C ILE A 295 5.45 -13.87 14.24
N SER A 296 5.34 -12.56 14.40
CA SER A 296 5.14 -11.61 13.30
C SER A 296 6.43 -10.85 13.03
N ILE A 297 6.68 -10.54 11.76
CA ILE A 297 7.81 -9.70 11.31
C ILE A 297 7.22 -8.47 10.63
N SER A 298 7.62 -7.28 11.05
CA SER A 298 7.27 -6.02 10.40
C SER A 298 8.49 -5.33 9.82
N GLY A 299 8.28 -4.59 8.74
CA GLY A 299 9.32 -3.79 8.12
C GLY A 299 8.74 -2.77 7.15
N HIS A 300 9.61 -2.00 6.53
CA HIS A 300 9.22 -0.99 5.55
C HIS A 300 10.26 -0.81 4.44
N LEU A 301 9.84 -0.13 3.37
CA LEU A 301 10.66 0.21 2.22
C LEU A 301 10.84 1.73 2.15
N LEU A 302 12.05 2.18 1.82
CA LEU A 302 12.39 3.59 1.60
C LEU A 302 12.87 3.80 0.16
N GLY A 303 12.83 5.06 -0.31
CA GLY A 303 13.46 5.48 -1.56
C GLY A 303 12.69 5.12 -2.83
N LEU A 304 11.36 4.94 -2.75
CA LEU A 304 10.47 4.79 -3.90
C LEU A 304 9.39 5.89 -3.94
N ALA A 305 8.96 6.23 -5.16
CA ALA A 305 7.87 7.18 -5.40
C ALA A 305 6.47 6.55 -5.23
N ASP A 306 6.34 5.24 -5.42
CA ASP A 306 5.10 4.47 -5.25
C ASP A 306 5.40 3.09 -4.64
N TYR A 307 4.61 2.73 -3.63
CA TYR A 307 4.66 1.45 -2.93
C TYR A 307 3.50 0.52 -3.30
N SER A 308 2.55 1.00 -4.12
CA SER A 308 1.34 0.28 -4.49
C SER A 308 1.66 -1.00 -5.26
N GLY A 309 0.99 -2.09 -4.90
CA GLY A 309 1.15 -3.39 -5.56
C GLY A 309 2.48 -4.12 -5.28
N LEU A 310 3.33 -3.60 -4.40
CA LEU A 310 4.56 -4.30 -3.99
C LEU A 310 4.28 -5.42 -2.99
N GLU A 311 5.07 -6.50 -3.08
CA GLU A 311 5.01 -7.64 -2.17
C GLU A 311 6.39 -7.91 -1.54
N ALA A 312 6.40 -8.15 -0.23
CA ALA A 312 7.50 -8.77 0.48
C ALA A 312 7.33 -10.29 0.45
N VAL A 313 8.40 -11.01 0.11
CA VAL A 313 8.49 -12.46 0.22
C VAL A 313 9.24 -12.81 1.49
N VAL A 314 8.54 -13.38 2.47
CA VAL A 314 9.12 -13.86 3.74
C VAL A 314 9.03 -15.38 3.77
N ASN A 315 10.17 -16.07 3.79
CA ASN A 315 10.23 -17.54 3.77
C ASN A 315 9.36 -18.19 2.69
N LYS A 316 9.33 -17.60 1.47
CA LYS A 316 8.53 -17.99 0.29
C LYS A 316 7.05 -17.58 0.29
N ASN A 317 6.54 -17.01 1.37
CA ASN A 317 5.17 -16.48 1.43
C ASN A 317 5.15 -14.99 1.09
N LYS A 318 4.10 -14.53 0.39
CA LYS A 318 3.94 -13.15 -0.08
C LYS A 318 3.09 -12.34 0.90
N TYR A 319 3.51 -11.11 1.16
CA TYR A 319 2.83 -10.15 2.03
C TYR A 319 2.84 -8.78 1.37
N SER A 320 1.68 -8.14 1.27
CA SER A 320 1.55 -6.84 0.60
C SER A 320 2.13 -5.71 1.45
N PHE A 321 2.73 -4.73 0.79
CA PHE A 321 3.01 -3.43 1.39
C PHE A 321 1.74 -2.57 1.41
N ASN A 322 1.58 -1.74 2.44
CA ASN A 322 0.57 -0.69 2.45
C ASN A 322 1.04 0.53 1.64
N THR A 323 0.16 1.52 1.45
CA THR A 323 0.45 2.75 0.68
C THR A 323 1.57 3.61 1.26
N ARG A 324 1.99 3.35 2.50
CA ARG A 324 3.11 4.02 3.17
C ARG A 324 4.40 3.22 3.13
N GLY A 325 4.42 2.09 2.43
CA GLY A 325 5.60 1.24 2.29
C GLY A 325 5.89 0.33 3.49
N TYR A 326 4.92 0.05 4.37
CA TYR A 326 5.07 -0.90 5.49
C TYR A 326 4.44 -2.26 5.17
N PHE A 327 5.02 -3.34 5.68
CA PHE A 327 4.45 -4.69 5.63
C PHE A 327 4.47 -5.35 7.01
N THR A 328 3.56 -6.30 7.22
CA THR A 328 3.57 -7.24 8.35
C THR A 328 3.42 -8.65 7.81
N ALA A 329 4.34 -9.53 8.20
CA ALA A 329 4.33 -10.95 7.90
C ALA A 329 4.02 -11.74 9.17
N ASP A 330 2.77 -12.15 9.30
CA ASP A 330 2.29 -12.93 10.43
C ASP A 330 2.54 -14.43 10.24
N ASN A 331 2.49 -15.16 11.35
CA ASN A 331 2.55 -16.62 11.41
C ASN A 331 3.88 -17.23 10.94
N ILE A 332 5.00 -16.55 11.21
CA ILE A 332 6.34 -17.07 10.91
C ILE A 332 6.71 -18.13 11.95
N LEU A 333 6.73 -19.39 11.53
CA LEU A 333 7.09 -20.53 12.36
C LEU A 333 8.61 -20.66 12.52
N LEU A 334 9.07 -20.79 13.76
CA LEU A 334 10.48 -20.92 14.15
C LEU A 334 10.76 -22.31 14.73
N LYS A 335 11.97 -22.81 14.48
CA LYS A 335 12.55 -23.98 15.16
C LYS A 335 13.34 -23.54 16.39
N PRO A 336 13.49 -24.39 17.43
CA PRO A 336 14.34 -24.06 18.57
C PRO A 336 15.77 -23.65 18.14
N GLY A 337 16.32 -22.61 18.77
CA GLY A 337 17.63 -22.07 18.43
C GLY A 337 17.59 -21.01 17.34
N LYS A 338 18.67 -20.93 16.55
CA LYS A 338 18.86 -19.90 15.52
C LYS A 338 17.98 -20.17 14.30
N ASN A 339 17.20 -19.18 13.89
CA ASN A 339 16.41 -19.17 12.66
C ASN A 339 16.83 -17.97 11.82
N THR A 340 17.22 -18.19 10.57
CA THR A 340 17.47 -17.09 9.63
C THR A 340 16.19 -16.85 8.84
N VAL A 341 15.61 -15.66 8.98
CA VAL A 341 14.45 -15.24 8.20
C VAL A 341 14.91 -14.29 7.12
N LYS A 342 14.62 -14.66 5.86
CA LYS A 342 14.95 -13.86 4.69
C LYS A 342 13.70 -13.14 4.20
N VAL A 343 13.80 -11.82 4.05
CA VAL A 343 12.80 -10.95 3.44
C VAL A 343 13.34 -10.46 2.10
N GLU A 344 12.54 -10.61 1.05
CA GLU A 344 12.89 -10.21 -0.31
C GLU A 344 11.81 -9.34 -0.93
N VAL A 345 12.21 -8.34 -1.71
CA VAL A 345 11.32 -7.54 -2.53
C VAL A 345 11.86 -7.57 -3.95
N LYS A 346 11.07 -8.08 -4.89
CA LYS A 346 11.48 -8.22 -6.30
C LYS A 346 10.43 -7.62 -7.23
N THR A 347 10.85 -6.68 -8.05
CA THR A 347 10.09 -6.14 -9.19
C THR A 347 10.88 -6.36 -10.48
N ALA A 348 10.35 -5.90 -11.62
CA ALA A 348 11.07 -5.97 -12.90
C ALA A 348 12.44 -5.27 -12.85
N ASN A 349 12.56 -4.20 -12.07
CA ASN A 349 13.74 -3.31 -12.05
C ASN A 349 14.41 -3.20 -10.67
N LEU A 350 13.90 -3.89 -9.64
CA LEU A 350 14.40 -3.80 -8.26
C LEU A 350 14.51 -5.20 -7.64
N THR A 351 15.64 -5.49 -6.99
CA THR A 351 15.78 -6.65 -6.10
C THR A 351 16.44 -6.20 -4.82
N LEU A 352 15.72 -6.30 -3.70
CA LEU A 352 16.22 -6.03 -2.36
C LEU A 352 16.05 -7.29 -1.51
N SER A 353 17.05 -7.59 -0.67
CA SER A 353 16.96 -8.69 0.28
C SER A 353 17.62 -8.33 1.59
N LYS A 354 17.01 -8.74 2.69
CA LYS A 354 17.56 -8.62 4.04
C LYS A 354 17.32 -9.92 4.79
N SER A 355 18.33 -10.40 5.49
CA SER A 355 18.21 -11.56 6.37
C SER A 355 18.41 -11.13 7.81
N ILE A 356 17.56 -11.64 8.71
CA ILE A 356 17.71 -11.45 10.14
C ILE A 356 17.81 -12.80 10.83
N ASP A 357 18.65 -12.87 11.85
CA ASP A 357 18.74 -14.05 12.70
C ASP A 357 17.85 -13.87 13.92
N ILE A 358 16.98 -14.84 14.19
CA ILE A 358 16.07 -14.84 15.33
C ILE A 358 16.33 -16.11 16.14
N TYR A 359 16.55 -15.94 17.43
CA TYR A 359 16.81 -17.04 18.36
C TYR A 359 15.53 -17.38 19.10
N TYR A 360 14.87 -18.47 18.73
CA TYR A 360 13.74 -18.98 19.49
C TYR A 360 14.27 -19.76 20.71
N ILE A 361 14.02 -19.22 21.90
CA ILE A 361 14.40 -19.84 23.16
C ILE A 361 13.19 -20.64 23.68
N GLU A 362 13.35 -21.97 23.65
CA GLU A 362 12.33 -22.92 24.09
C GLU A 362 12.22 -23.07 25.61
N GLN A 363 13.09 -22.40 26.39
CA GLN A 363 13.03 -22.38 27.85
C GLN A 363 12.73 -20.96 28.34
N PRO A 364 11.80 -20.78 29.28
CA PRO A 364 11.55 -19.46 29.85
C PRO A 364 12.79 -18.97 30.59
N GLN A 365 13.37 -17.86 30.13
CA GLN A 365 14.38 -17.11 30.88
C GLN A 365 13.66 -16.08 31.76
N THR A 366 14.24 -15.69 32.89
CA THR A 366 13.71 -14.60 33.72
C THR A 366 13.47 -13.35 32.86
N GLY A 367 12.26 -12.78 32.97
CA GLY A 367 11.81 -11.64 32.18
C GLY A 367 11.26 -11.98 30.80
N ALA A 368 11.38 -13.22 30.32
CA ALA A 368 10.80 -13.65 29.05
C ALA A 368 9.28 -13.47 29.06
N SER A 369 8.74 -12.73 28.09
CA SER A 369 7.31 -12.50 27.97
C SER A 369 6.77 -12.98 26.63
N ILE A 370 5.63 -13.64 26.63
CA ILE A 370 4.87 -13.98 25.44
C ILE A 370 3.52 -13.28 25.53
N ARG A 371 3.14 -12.59 24.46
CA ARG A 371 1.82 -11.99 24.29
C ARG A 371 1.03 -12.87 23.33
N LEU A 372 -0.14 -13.31 23.76
CA LEU A 372 -1.08 -14.10 23.00
C LEU A 372 -2.32 -13.27 22.73
N GLN A 373 -2.98 -13.52 21.61
CA GLN A 373 -4.29 -12.95 21.30
C GLN A 373 -5.25 -14.11 21.04
N PRO A 374 -5.90 -14.67 22.07
CA PRO A 374 -6.83 -15.78 21.91
C PRO A 374 -8.05 -15.35 21.09
N ALA A 375 -8.47 -16.21 20.16
CA ALA A 375 -9.72 -16.03 19.42
C ALA A 375 -10.93 -16.28 20.33
N ILE A 376 -12.11 -15.82 19.90
CA ILE A 376 -13.39 -16.06 20.61
C ILE A 376 -13.68 -17.57 20.76
N SER A 377 -13.23 -18.39 19.81
CA SER A 377 -13.33 -19.85 19.87
C SER A 377 -12.42 -20.49 20.93
N GLY A 378 -11.57 -19.72 21.61
CA GLY A 378 -10.56 -20.22 22.52
C GLY A 378 -9.38 -20.85 21.79
N GLY A 379 -8.63 -21.72 22.48
CA GLY A 379 -7.49 -22.40 21.88
C GLY A 379 -6.52 -23.04 22.87
N ASN A 380 -5.59 -23.83 22.32
CA ASN A 380 -4.47 -24.42 23.07
C ASN A 380 -3.16 -23.77 22.64
N PHE A 381 -2.52 -23.05 23.55
CA PHE A 381 -1.30 -22.29 23.31
C PHE A 381 -0.13 -22.96 24.01
N LYS A 382 0.85 -23.42 23.24
CA LYS A 382 2.12 -23.95 23.78
C LYS A 382 3.14 -22.84 23.79
N LEU A 383 3.70 -22.58 24.97
CA LEU A 383 4.68 -21.54 25.23
C LEU A 383 6.01 -22.21 25.61
N TRP A 384 7.13 -21.63 25.18
CA TRP A 384 8.48 -22.13 25.47
C TRP A 384 8.59 -23.65 25.27
N GLY A 385 8.47 -24.12 24.03
CA GLY A 385 8.62 -25.55 23.70
C GLY A 385 7.58 -26.48 24.38
N GLY A 386 6.47 -25.93 24.87
CA GLY A 386 5.49 -26.67 25.66
C GLY A 386 5.88 -26.89 27.12
N MET A 387 6.85 -26.11 27.65
CA MET A 387 7.07 -25.98 29.09
C MET A 387 5.83 -25.42 29.78
N VAL A 388 5.11 -24.53 29.10
CA VAL A 388 3.82 -24.02 29.56
C VAL A 388 2.80 -24.24 28.45
N GLN A 389 1.63 -24.74 28.82
CA GLN A 389 0.48 -24.84 27.93
C GLN A 389 -0.73 -24.16 28.58
N LEU A 390 -1.35 -23.25 27.83
CA LEU A 390 -2.59 -22.60 28.22
C LEU A 390 -3.72 -23.13 27.35
N THR A 391 -4.79 -23.59 27.97
CA THR A 391 -6.02 -23.97 27.32
C THR A 391 -7.07 -22.93 27.67
N VAL A 392 -7.46 -22.15 26.66
CA VAL A 392 -8.46 -21.10 26.74
C VAL A 392 -9.79 -21.68 26.26
N PRO A 393 -10.82 -21.76 27.13
CA PRO A 393 -12.16 -22.15 26.70
C PRO A 393 -12.78 -21.13 25.71
N PRO A 394 -13.72 -21.57 24.86
CA PRO A 394 -14.50 -20.65 24.03
C PRO A 394 -15.25 -19.61 24.87
N GLY A 395 -15.33 -18.37 24.37
CA GLY A 395 -16.08 -17.27 24.99
C GLY A 395 -15.35 -16.52 26.10
N VAL A 396 -14.17 -16.97 26.54
CA VAL A 396 -13.38 -16.28 27.58
C VAL A 396 -12.80 -14.96 27.09
N PHE A 397 -12.52 -14.84 25.78
CA PHE A 397 -11.97 -13.64 25.16
C PHE A 397 -12.85 -13.17 24.01
N SER A 398 -12.88 -11.85 23.78
CA SER A 398 -13.62 -11.22 22.68
C SER A 398 -12.83 -11.16 21.35
N GLY A 399 -11.58 -11.63 21.33
CA GLY A 399 -10.72 -11.73 20.14
C GLY A 399 -9.82 -10.51 19.87
N ASN A 400 -10.06 -9.37 20.52
CA ASN A 400 -9.21 -8.17 20.44
C ASN A 400 -8.32 -7.98 21.70
N GLU A 401 -8.56 -8.79 22.72
CA GLU A 401 -7.85 -8.81 23.99
C GLU A 401 -6.56 -9.62 23.91
N TYR A 402 -5.60 -9.27 24.77
CA TYR A 402 -4.32 -9.96 24.82
C TYR A 402 -4.07 -10.55 26.20
N LEU A 403 -3.60 -11.80 26.20
CA LEU A 403 -3.07 -12.48 27.38
C LEU A 403 -1.56 -12.37 27.35
N ARG A 404 -0.94 -11.84 28.39
CA ARG A 404 0.52 -11.82 28.54
C ARG A 404 0.92 -12.86 29.58
N VAL A 405 1.87 -13.72 29.23
CA VAL A 405 2.51 -14.64 30.17
C VAL A 405 3.98 -14.30 30.25
N ARG A 406 4.48 -13.99 31.44
CA ARG A 406 5.88 -13.64 31.66
C ARG A 406 6.51 -14.59 32.67
N SER A 407 7.71 -15.06 32.37
CA SER A 407 8.55 -15.76 33.33
C SER A 407 9.15 -14.75 34.28
N GLU A 408 8.94 -14.94 35.57
CA GLU A 408 9.46 -14.08 36.62
C GLU A 408 10.79 -14.60 37.18
N ASN A 409 11.45 -13.79 38.00
CA ASN A 409 12.58 -14.23 38.81
C ASN A 409 12.05 -14.90 40.09
N PRO A 410 12.29 -16.19 40.35
CA PRO A 410 11.82 -16.84 41.57
C PRO A 410 12.32 -16.18 42.86
N ARG A 411 13.48 -15.49 42.80
CA ARG A 411 14.05 -14.76 43.96
C ARG A 411 13.23 -13.55 44.41
N ASP A 412 12.38 -13.04 43.53
CA ASP A 412 11.53 -11.88 43.85
C ASP A 412 10.28 -12.29 44.65
N TYR A 413 10.06 -13.60 44.83
CA TYR A 413 8.91 -14.15 45.53
C TYR A 413 9.39 -14.97 46.73
N THR A 414 9.00 -14.53 47.92
CA THR A 414 9.25 -15.29 49.14
C THR A 414 8.30 -16.48 49.23
N ILE A 415 8.72 -17.49 49.99
CA ILE A 415 7.88 -18.63 50.36
C ILE A 415 7.80 -18.63 51.89
N SER A 416 6.64 -18.31 52.44
CA SER A 416 6.40 -18.34 53.88
C SER A 416 6.09 -19.77 54.35
N GLY A 417 6.36 -20.07 55.63
CA GLY A 417 5.89 -21.29 56.29
C GLY A 417 6.79 -22.54 56.21
N GLY A 418 8.00 -22.44 55.66
CA GLY A 418 8.97 -23.56 55.58
C GLY A 418 8.51 -24.72 54.67
N GLY A 419 9.43 -25.57 54.22
CA GLY A 419 9.08 -26.83 53.53
C GLY A 419 8.42 -26.71 52.15
N ARG A 420 8.37 -25.53 51.52
CA ARG A 420 7.94 -25.37 50.13
C ARG A 420 9.10 -24.97 49.25
N VAL A 421 9.18 -25.56 48.05
CA VAL A 421 10.22 -25.25 47.07
C VAL A 421 9.63 -25.10 45.68
N PHE A 422 10.19 -24.18 44.89
CA PHE A 422 9.85 -24.07 43.47
C PHE A 422 10.23 -25.36 42.74
N ALA A 423 9.26 -25.93 42.04
CA ALA A 423 9.39 -27.14 41.25
C ALA A 423 9.06 -26.87 39.76
N GLY A 424 9.14 -25.61 39.34
CA GLY A 424 8.89 -25.14 37.99
C GLY A 424 9.14 -23.62 37.88
N PRO A 425 8.90 -23.02 36.70
CA PRO A 425 9.02 -21.57 36.53
C PRO A 425 7.97 -20.82 37.35
N VAL A 426 8.29 -19.58 37.73
CA VAL A 426 7.33 -18.61 38.24
C VAL A 426 6.81 -17.80 37.05
N LEU A 427 5.49 -17.69 36.92
CA LEU A 427 4.81 -17.13 35.77
C LEU A 427 3.84 -16.03 36.22
N SER A 428 3.97 -14.81 35.73
CA SER A 428 2.86 -13.85 35.80
C SER A 428 1.97 -14.00 34.57
N ILE A 429 0.66 -13.91 34.81
CA ILE A 429 -0.38 -13.97 33.79
C ILE A 429 -1.24 -12.71 33.95
N GLU A 430 -1.29 -11.92 32.88
CA GLU A 430 -1.99 -10.64 32.78
C GLU A 430 -2.95 -10.63 31.59
N GLY A 431 -4.07 -9.93 31.71
CA GLY A 431 -5.09 -9.84 30.65
C GLY A 431 -6.13 -10.96 30.69
N LEU A 432 -6.15 -11.77 31.75
CA LEU A 432 -7.18 -12.76 32.02
C LEU A 432 -8.34 -12.15 32.83
N GLY A 433 -9.57 -12.29 32.33
CA GLY A 433 -10.80 -11.93 33.05
C GLY A 433 -11.21 -12.97 34.10
N GLU A 434 -12.44 -12.84 34.62
CA GLU A 434 -12.96 -13.74 35.67
C GLU A 434 -13.31 -15.15 35.19
N GLN A 435 -13.39 -15.37 33.87
CA GLN A 435 -13.81 -16.65 33.29
C GLN A 435 -12.69 -17.71 33.22
N GLY A 436 -11.49 -17.39 33.70
CA GLY A 436 -10.37 -18.32 33.95
C GLY A 436 -9.84 -19.10 32.74
N VAL A 437 -8.71 -19.81 32.92
CA VAL A 437 -8.10 -20.70 31.91
C VAL A 437 -7.45 -21.90 32.57
N THR A 438 -7.21 -22.97 31.81
CA THR A 438 -6.41 -24.09 32.31
C THR A 438 -4.93 -23.87 31.98
N LEU A 439 -4.08 -23.92 33.00
CA LEU A 439 -2.63 -23.84 32.89
C LEU A 439 -2.03 -25.24 33.12
N THR A 440 -1.16 -25.68 32.22
CA THR A 440 -0.30 -26.85 32.39
C THR A 440 1.15 -26.42 32.35
N VAL A 441 1.94 -26.79 33.36
CA VAL A 441 3.35 -26.42 33.47
C VAL A 441 4.20 -27.67 33.64
N LYS A 442 5.30 -27.77 32.88
CA LYS A 442 6.33 -28.78 33.10
C LYS A 442 7.09 -28.51 34.39
N THR A 443 7.27 -29.56 35.15
CA THR A 443 8.02 -29.58 36.40
C THR A 443 9.53 -29.57 36.13
N ALA A 444 10.30 -29.13 37.13
CA ALA A 444 11.75 -29.23 37.11
C ALA A 444 12.18 -30.71 37.00
N PRO A 445 13.24 -31.03 36.23
CA PRO A 445 13.78 -32.39 36.21
C PRO A 445 14.40 -32.74 37.57
N GLY A 446 14.47 -34.04 37.88
CA GLY A 446 15.19 -34.54 39.06
C GLY A 446 14.48 -34.38 40.41
N LEU A 447 13.16 -34.13 40.41
CA LEU A 447 12.37 -34.15 41.65
C LEU A 447 12.42 -35.53 42.31
N SER A 448 12.60 -35.56 43.63
CA SER A 448 12.45 -36.79 44.42
C SER A 448 11.03 -37.34 44.34
N SER A 449 10.85 -38.63 44.63
CA SER A 449 9.51 -39.24 44.66
C SER A 449 8.58 -38.55 45.66
N GLU A 450 9.11 -38.05 46.78
CA GLU A 450 8.37 -37.29 47.77
C GLU A 450 7.90 -35.94 47.20
N GLN A 451 8.81 -35.15 46.63
CA GLN A 451 8.47 -33.87 46.00
C GLN A 451 7.46 -34.07 44.88
N GLY A 452 7.66 -35.06 44.00
CA GLY A 452 6.78 -35.36 42.87
C GLY A 452 5.35 -35.71 43.30
N ARG A 453 5.17 -36.39 44.43
CA ARG A 453 3.84 -36.69 44.99
C ARG A 453 3.19 -35.49 45.65
N ARG A 454 3.94 -34.46 46.02
CA ARG A 454 3.48 -33.27 46.75
C ARG A 454 3.54 -31.99 45.90
N LEU A 455 3.28 -32.14 44.60
CA LEU A 455 3.23 -31.03 43.65
C LEU A 455 1.82 -30.46 43.51
N ASP A 456 1.76 -29.13 43.38
CA ASP A 456 0.59 -28.43 42.85
C ASP A 456 1.02 -27.14 42.13
N LEU A 457 0.09 -26.57 41.35
CA LEU A 457 0.16 -25.19 40.91
C LEU A 457 -0.39 -24.30 42.03
N TYR A 458 0.37 -23.27 42.34
CA TYR A 458 0.04 -22.31 43.37
C TYR A 458 -0.13 -20.91 42.78
N ARG A 459 -1.02 -20.12 43.38
CA ARG A 459 -1.15 -18.69 43.15
C ARG A 459 -0.50 -17.90 44.27
N TYR A 460 0.26 -16.88 43.92
CA TYR A 460 0.85 -15.96 44.88
C TYR A 460 -0.18 -14.90 45.30
N ASN A 461 -0.41 -14.76 46.59
CA ASN A 461 -1.36 -13.80 47.17
C ASN A 461 -0.66 -12.62 47.89
N GLY A 462 0.67 -12.51 47.79
CA GLY A 462 1.45 -11.49 48.50
C GLY A 462 2.07 -12.01 49.81
N ASP A 463 3.05 -11.28 50.33
CA ASP A 463 3.72 -11.54 51.63
C ASP A 463 4.21 -12.99 51.83
N GLY A 464 4.68 -13.63 50.75
CA GLY A 464 5.18 -15.01 50.78
C GLY A 464 4.09 -16.08 50.76
N ASN A 465 2.81 -15.71 50.71
CA ASN A 465 1.69 -16.63 50.76
C ASN A 465 1.36 -17.20 49.39
N TRP A 466 1.43 -18.54 49.30
CA TRP A 466 1.08 -19.31 48.11
C TRP A 466 -0.12 -20.19 48.39
N GLU A 467 -1.18 -20.01 47.60
CA GLU A 467 -2.42 -20.78 47.69
C GLU A 467 -2.46 -21.88 46.62
N PRO A 468 -2.63 -23.16 47.00
CA PRO A 468 -2.74 -24.27 46.07
C PRO A 468 -4.04 -24.20 45.27
N LEU A 469 -3.98 -24.57 43.98
CA LEU A 469 -5.11 -24.52 43.05
C LEU A 469 -5.79 -25.89 42.85
N ALA A 470 -5.43 -26.90 43.65
CA ALA A 470 -5.95 -28.26 43.55
C ALA A 470 -5.79 -28.85 42.14
N GLY A 471 -4.62 -28.63 41.56
CA GLY A 471 -4.21 -29.13 40.27
C GLY A 471 -3.91 -30.63 40.26
N VAL A 472 -3.70 -31.14 39.05
CA VAL A 472 -3.43 -32.54 38.74
C VAL A 472 -1.98 -32.67 38.29
N ALA A 473 -1.21 -33.47 39.01
CA ALA A 473 0.16 -33.82 38.64
C ALA A 473 0.15 -35.08 37.75
N ASP A 474 0.80 -35.01 36.58
CA ASP A 474 1.08 -36.15 35.71
C ASP A 474 2.56 -36.47 35.83
N SER A 475 2.88 -37.46 36.68
CA SER A 475 4.26 -37.89 36.94
C SER A 475 4.95 -38.49 35.71
N ARG A 476 4.21 -39.03 34.74
CA ARG A 476 4.79 -39.59 33.50
C ARG A 476 5.22 -38.49 32.54
N LYS A 477 4.43 -37.43 32.45
CA LYS A 477 4.74 -36.25 31.61
C LYS A 477 5.58 -35.21 32.32
N GLY A 478 5.72 -35.34 33.65
CA GLY A 478 6.36 -34.35 34.49
C GLY A 478 5.65 -33.01 34.42
N THR A 479 4.31 -32.98 34.48
CA THR A 479 3.51 -31.74 34.37
C THR A 479 2.53 -31.59 35.50
N VAL A 480 2.18 -30.35 35.84
CA VAL A 480 1.05 -30.03 36.73
C VAL A 480 0.04 -29.17 35.99
N THR A 481 -1.23 -29.52 36.07
CA THR A 481 -2.34 -28.83 35.39
C THR A 481 -3.35 -28.32 36.40
N ALA A 482 -3.70 -27.04 36.36
CA ALA A 482 -4.71 -26.44 37.22
C ALA A 482 -5.54 -25.38 36.49
N TRP A 483 -6.73 -25.11 37.04
CA TRP A 483 -7.56 -24.00 36.63
C TRP A 483 -7.06 -22.70 37.28
N LEU A 484 -6.88 -21.66 36.49
CA LEU A 484 -6.48 -20.34 36.96
C LEU A 484 -7.71 -19.44 37.09
N PRO A 485 -7.94 -18.82 38.26
CA PRO A 485 -9.12 -17.99 38.48
C PRO A 485 -9.03 -16.59 37.85
N GLY A 486 -7.86 -16.16 37.37
CA GLY A 486 -7.68 -14.80 36.82
C GLY A 486 -6.23 -14.36 36.73
N ASN A 487 -6.00 -13.06 36.69
CA ASN A 487 -4.66 -12.49 36.71
C ASN A 487 -3.91 -12.85 37.99
N GLY A 488 -2.59 -12.99 37.90
CA GLY A 488 -1.75 -13.22 39.07
C GLY A 488 -0.41 -13.86 38.73
N VAL A 489 0.32 -14.19 39.78
CA VAL A 489 1.59 -14.93 39.69
C VAL A 489 1.35 -16.37 40.13
N TYR A 490 1.86 -17.30 39.34
CA TYR A 490 1.65 -18.72 39.47
C TYR A 490 2.97 -19.48 39.42
N ALA A 491 3.08 -20.55 40.19
CA ALA A 491 4.25 -21.40 40.16
C ALA A 491 3.89 -22.83 40.53
N VAL A 492 4.65 -23.79 39.99
CA VAL A 492 4.59 -25.16 40.52
C VAL A 492 5.46 -25.21 41.76
N LEU A 493 4.88 -25.60 42.89
CA LEU A 493 5.61 -25.82 44.14
C LEU A 493 5.50 -27.29 44.57
N ALA A 494 6.57 -27.80 45.17
CA ALA A 494 6.51 -28.99 46.01
C ALA A 494 6.35 -28.55 47.48
N ASP A 495 5.31 -29.02 48.14
CA ASP A 495 5.05 -28.76 49.57
C ASP A 495 5.42 -29.98 50.41
N VAL A 496 6.64 -29.98 50.90
CA VAL A 496 7.23 -31.02 51.74
C VAL A 496 7.17 -30.68 53.23
N ARG A 497 6.21 -29.84 53.65
CA ARG A 497 5.97 -29.60 55.08
C ARG A 497 5.52 -30.89 55.77
N VAL A 498 6.06 -31.09 56.97
CA VAL A 498 5.75 -32.22 57.84
C VAL A 498 4.92 -31.75 59.04
N TYR A 499 4.05 -32.63 59.52
CA TYR A 499 3.25 -32.40 60.72
C TYR A 499 3.57 -33.50 61.73
N ALA A 500 3.90 -33.12 62.96
CA ALA A 500 4.37 -34.06 63.98
C ALA A 500 3.36 -35.17 64.30
N ASP A 501 2.05 -34.89 64.18
CA ASP A 501 0.99 -35.85 64.37
C ASP A 501 0.67 -36.70 63.13
N VAL A 502 1.37 -36.46 62.01
CA VAL A 502 1.25 -37.22 60.76
C VAL A 502 2.50 -38.07 60.51
N GLU A 503 3.66 -37.65 61.00
CA GLU A 503 4.91 -38.40 60.88
C GLU A 503 4.81 -39.80 61.51
N GLY A 504 5.13 -40.83 60.73
CA GLY A 504 5.00 -42.23 61.12
C GLY A 504 3.57 -42.77 61.10
N HIS A 505 2.56 -41.95 60.79
CA HIS A 505 1.17 -42.37 60.71
C HIS A 505 0.92 -43.20 59.45
N TRP A 506 0.09 -44.25 59.52
CA TRP A 506 -0.17 -45.17 58.40
C TRP A 506 -0.75 -44.49 57.15
N ALA A 507 -1.37 -43.31 57.32
CA ALA A 507 -1.95 -42.49 56.26
C ALA A 507 -1.08 -41.30 55.85
N GLN A 508 0.18 -41.23 56.33
CA GLN A 508 1.06 -40.07 56.16
C GLN A 508 1.14 -39.62 54.69
N GLU A 509 1.51 -40.53 53.79
CA GLU A 509 1.70 -40.20 52.38
C GLU A 509 0.42 -39.64 51.73
N ASP A 510 -0.73 -40.24 52.06
CA ASP A 510 -2.03 -39.81 51.53
C ASP A 510 -2.43 -38.43 52.07
N ILE A 511 -2.19 -38.19 53.36
CA ILE A 511 -2.48 -36.91 54.03
C ILE A 511 -1.63 -35.79 53.43
N GLU A 512 -0.31 -35.99 53.34
CA GLU A 512 0.62 -34.97 52.85
C GLU A 512 0.38 -34.65 51.37
N ALA A 513 0.04 -35.65 50.55
CA ALA A 513 -0.31 -35.42 49.15
C ALA A 513 -1.56 -34.54 49.00
N LEU A 514 -2.58 -34.72 49.85
CA LEU A 514 -3.80 -33.91 49.83
C LEU A 514 -3.60 -32.53 50.44
N LEU A 515 -2.73 -32.39 51.45
CA LEU A 515 -2.33 -31.11 52.03
C LEU A 515 -1.55 -30.25 51.03
N ALA A 516 -0.60 -30.86 50.31
CA ALA A 516 0.20 -30.20 49.30
C ALA A 516 -0.61 -29.70 48.09
N ARG A 517 -1.84 -30.18 47.90
CA ARG A 517 -2.78 -29.72 46.86
C ARG A 517 -3.91 -28.85 47.43
N GLY A 518 -3.85 -28.54 48.73
CA GLY A 518 -4.90 -27.80 49.44
C GLY A 518 -6.29 -28.43 49.43
N ILE A 519 -6.37 -29.72 49.09
CA ILE A 519 -7.61 -30.49 49.07
C ILE A 519 -8.08 -30.72 50.51
N MET A 520 -7.15 -31.08 51.39
CA MET A 520 -7.35 -31.06 52.83
C MET A 520 -6.57 -29.91 53.46
N SER A 521 -7.04 -29.46 54.63
CA SER A 521 -6.37 -28.45 55.44
C SER A 521 -5.99 -29.02 56.81
N PRO A 522 -4.87 -28.57 57.40
CA PRO A 522 -4.57 -28.88 58.79
C PRO A 522 -5.51 -28.10 59.71
N ASP A 523 -5.68 -28.56 60.94
CA ASP A 523 -6.54 -27.88 61.93
C ASP A 523 -5.82 -26.66 62.54
N SER A 524 -4.49 -26.62 62.46
CA SER A 524 -3.63 -25.50 62.89
C SER A 524 -2.33 -25.48 62.07
N SER A 525 -1.45 -24.52 62.30
CA SER A 525 -0.14 -24.45 61.64
C SER A 525 0.78 -25.64 61.96
N THR A 526 0.53 -26.39 63.05
CA THR A 526 1.42 -27.46 63.53
C THR A 526 0.77 -28.83 63.67
N SER A 527 -0.55 -28.95 63.51
CA SER A 527 -1.28 -30.20 63.76
C SER A 527 -2.39 -30.43 62.73
N PHE A 528 -2.41 -31.63 62.16
CA PHE A 528 -3.42 -32.08 61.21
C PHE A 528 -4.59 -32.81 61.87
N ARG A 529 -4.34 -33.54 62.97
CA ARG A 529 -5.25 -34.41 63.72
C ARG A 529 -5.84 -35.56 62.87
N PRO A 530 -5.03 -36.53 62.43
CA PRO A 530 -5.46 -37.59 61.50
C PRO A 530 -6.65 -38.42 61.99
N ASP A 531 -6.78 -38.63 63.30
CA ASP A 531 -7.85 -39.45 63.89
C ASP A 531 -9.13 -38.67 64.24
N ARG A 532 -9.16 -37.35 64.02
CA ARG A 532 -10.38 -36.54 64.22
C ARG A 532 -11.46 -36.92 63.20
N ALA A 533 -12.71 -36.98 63.66
CA ALA A 533 -13.87 -37.14 62.80
C ALA A 533 -14.05 -35.95 61.84
N LEU A 534 -14.38 -36.24 60.58
CA LEU A 534 -14.63 -35.24 59.55
C LEU A 534 -16.08 -34.72 59.61
N THR A 535 -16.25 -33.39 59.53
CA THR A 535 -17.59 -32.79 59.45
C THR A 535 -18.12 -32.78 58.02
N ARG A 536 -19.44 -32.68 57.86
CA ARG A 536 -20.11 -32.61 56.55
C ARG A 536 -19.68 -31.40 55.72
N ALA A 537 -19.47 -30.24 56.35
CA ALA A 537 -18.98 -29.06 55.65
C ALA A 537 -17.53 -29.21 55.18
N GLU A 538 -16.65 -29.78 56.01
CA GLU A 538 -15.27 -30.08 55.60
C GLU A 538 -15.24 -31.05 54.43
N LEU A 539 -16.04 -32.13 54.48
CA LEU A 539 -16.16 -33.08 53.38
C LEU A 539 -16.61 -32.41 52.08
N ALA A 540 -17.58 -31.48 52.14
CA ALA A 540 -18.05 -30.78 50.96
C ALA A 540 -16.92 -29.98 50.28
N VAL A 541 -16.12 -29.26 51.06
CA VAL A 541 -14.95 -28.51 50.53
C VAL A 541 -13.91 -29.46 49.95
N ILE A 542 -13.54 -30.50 50.70
CA ILE A 542 -12.55 -31.50 50.28
C ILE A 542 -12.98 -32.15 48.97
N LEU A 543 -14.25 -32.55 48.87
CA LEU A 543 -14.79 -33.21 47.69
C LEU A 543 -14.86 -32.26 46.49
N ALA A 544 -15.30 -31.01 46.69
CA ALA A 544 -15.31 -30.01 45.65
C ALA A 544 -13.92 -29.80 45.06
N LYS A 545 -12.90 -29.62 45.91
CA LYS A 545 -11.50 -29.45 45.50
C LYS A 545 -10.93 -30.69 44.82
N ALA A 546 -11.14 -31.88 45.42
CA ALA A 546 -10.70 -33.15 44.84
C ALA A 546 -11.25 -33.39 43.43
N LEU A 547 -12.46 -32.91 43.14
CA LEU A 547 -13.13 -33.02 41.85
C LEU A 547 -12.98 -31.75 40.98
N GLY A 548 -12.25 -30.72 41.44
CA GLY A 548 -12.04 -29.45 40.74
C GLY A 548 -13.33 -28.70 40.41
N LEU A 549 -14.37 -28.86 41.24
CA LEU A 549 -15.61 -28.12 41.11
C LEU A 549 -15.36 -26.66 41.49
N GLN A 550 -15.80 -25.76 40.62
CA GLN A 550 -15.70 -24.33 40.90
C GLN A 550 -16.71 -23.92 41.98
N PRO A 551 -16.31 -23.04 42.92
CA PRO A 551 -17.23 -22.51 43.92
C PRO A 551 -18.38 -21.75 43.25
N LEU A 552 -19.61 -21.96 43.73
CA LEU A 552 -20.80 -21.30 43.19
C LEU A 552 -21.18 -20.09 44.07
N ASN A 553 -20.91 -18.88 43.56
CA ASN A 553 -21.14 -17.63 44.30
C ASN A 553 -22.60 -17.13 44.23
N ASN A 554 -23.42 -17.73 43.37
CA ASN A 554 -24.84 -17.40 43.29
C ASN A 554 -25.58 -18.15 44.41
N ASN A 555 -26.49 -17.50 45.13
CA ASN A 555 -27.31 -18.10 46.19
C ASN A 555 -28.39 -19.03 45.60
N TYR A 556 -27.97 -20.14 45.01
CA TYR A 556 -28.83 -21.06 44.28
C TYR A 556 -29.61 -22.01 45.20
N LEU A 557 -29.03 -22.39 46.34
CA LEU A 557 -29.63 -23.32 47.31
C LEU A 557 -29.66 -22.73 48.71
N TYR A 558 -30.85 -22.58 49.28
CA TYR A 558 -31.02 -22.09 50.66
C TYR A 558 -31.07 -23.25 51.67
N PHE A 559 -30.20 -23.17 52.69
CA PHE A 559 -30.27 -24.01 53.89
C PHE A 559 -30.40 -23.12 55.12
N THR A 560 -31.31 -23.48 56.03
CA THR A 560 -31.60 -22.70 57.25
C THR A 560 -30.46 -22.73 58.26
N ASP A 561 -29.55 -23.70 58.18
CA ASP A 561 -28.41 -23.88 59.06
C ASP A 561 -27.06 -23.53 58.41
N LEU A 562 -27.08 -22.76 57.32
CA LEU A 562 -25.89 -22.25 56.65
C LEU A 562 -26.06 -20.75 56.32
N SER A 563 -25.07 -19.96 56.71
CA SER A 563 -24.99 -18.55 56.30
C SER A 563 -24.38 -18.43 54.90
N THR A 564 -24.91 -17.53 54.08
CA THR A 564 -24.33 -17.19 52.77
C THR A 564 -22.95 -16.51 52.89
N GLY A 565 -22.62 -15.96 54.05
CA GLY A 565 -21.29 -15.40 54.36
C GLY A 565 -20.25 -16.43 54.79
N ASP A 566 -20.62 -17.71 54.94
CA ASP A 566 -19.67 -18.78 55.26
C ASP A 566 -18.81 -19.10 54.03
N ALA A 567 -17.48 -19.04 54.15
CA ALA A 567 -16.55 -19.31 53.04
C ALA A 567 -16.69 -20.72 52.43
N ARG A 568 -17.31 -21.67 53.16
CA ARG A 568 -17.57 -23.05 52.70
C ARG A 568 -18.85 -23.15 51.87
N TYR A 569 -19.75 -22.17 51.99
CA TYR A 569 -21.05 -22.17 51.35
C TYR A 569 -20.99 -22.35 49.83
N PRO A 570 -20.10 -21.66 49.08
CA PRO A 570 -19.99 -21.87 47.63
C PRO A 570 -19.59 -23.30 47.23
N TYR A 571 -18.75 -23.97 48.03
CA TYR A 571 -18.33 -25.35 47.80
C TYR A 571 -19.44 -26.36 48.12
N ILE A 572 -20.19 -26.11 49.21
CA ILE A 572 -21.36 -26.91 49.56
C ILE A 572 -22.39 -26.87 48.43
N GLN A 573 -22.66 -25.68 47.89
CA GLN A 573 -23.54 -25.54 46.72
C GLN A 573 -23.02 -26.32 45.51
N ALA A 574 -21.72 -26.25 45.23
CA ALA A 574 -21.11 -26.95 44.10
C ALA A 574 -21.31 -28.48 44.17
N VAL A 575 -21.03 -29.11 45.32
CA VAL A 575 -21.18 -30.57 45.47
C VAL A 575 -22.63 -31.04 45.49
N ILE A 576 -23.56 -30.19 45.92
CA ILE A 576 -25.00 -30.51 45.89
C ILE A 576 -25.55 -30.37 44.48
N ARG A 577 -25.18 -29.30 43.77
CA ARG A 577 -25.55 -29.11 42.36
C ARG A 577 -25.00 -30.23 41.47
N ALA A 578 -23.79 -30.70 41.77
CA ALA A 578 -23.19 -31.86 41.10
C ALA A 578 -23.82 -33.20 41.51
N GLY A 579 -24.73 -33.22 42.49
CA GLY A 579 -25.46 -34.41 42.93
C GLY A 579 -24.69 -35.36 43.84
N TYR A 580 -23.48 -34.98 44.30
CA TYR A 580 -22.64 -35.84 45.13
C TYR A 580 -23.09 -35.86 46.59
N MET A 581 -23.49 -34.71 47.12
CA MET A 581 -24.04 -34.55 48.47
C MET A 581 -25.49 -34.07 48.42
N LYS A 582 -26.22 -34.32 49.51
CA LYS A 582 -27.61 -33.87 49.71
C LYS A 582 -27.78 -33.31 51.11
N GLY A 583 -28.77 -32.43 51.29
CA GLY A 583 -29.22 -32.00 52.60
C GLY A 583 -29.76 -33.16 53.44
N THR A 584 -29.91 -32.95 54.73
CA THR A 584 -30.45 -33.95 55.67
C THR A 584 -31.97 -33.98 55.73
N GLY A 585 -32.64 -33.11 54.97
CA GLY A 585 -34.10 -32.89 55.01
C GLY A 585 -34.47 -31.57 55.70
N ASN A 586 -35.75 -31.17 55.61
CA ASN A 586 -36.32 -29.98 56.27
C ASN A 586 -35.53 -28.67 56.02
N GLY A 587 -34.96 -28.49 54.83
CA GLY A 587 -34.17 -27.30 54.49
C GLY A 587 -32.85 -27.18 55.28
N ARG A 588 -32.27 -28.30 55.74
CA ARG A 588 -31.01 -28.33 56.51
C ARG A 588 -29.89 -29.12 55.81
N PHE A 589 -28.65 -28.70 56.01
CA PHE A 589 -27.45 -29.39 55.54
C PHE A 589 -26.71 -30.14 56.66
N ASN A 590 -26.84 -29.68 57.91
CA ASN A 590 -26.09 -30.14 59.09
C ASN A 590 -24.56 -30.02 58.92
N PRO A 591 -24.00 -28.80 58.76
CA PRO A 591 -22.59 -28.61 58.41
C PRO A 591 -21.59 -29.14 59.44
N TYR A 592 -21.93 -29.07 60.73
CA TYR A 592 -21.07 -29.47 61.84
C TYR A 592 -21.25 -30.93 62.26
N GLY A 593 -22.25 -31.63 61.73
CA GLY A 593 -22.43 -33.05 61.95
C GLY A 593 -21.26 -33.87 61.37
N THR A 594 -20.84 -34.91 62.08
CA THR A 594 -19.81 -35.84 61.59
C THR A 594 -20.36 -36.74 60.49
N VAL A 595 -19.52 -37.09 59.53
CA VAL A 595 -19.88 -38.01 58.43
C VAL A 595 -19.63 -39.45 58.84
N THR A 596 -20.62 -40.32 58.69
CA THR A 596 -20.45 -41.76 58.93
C THR A 596 -19.70 -42.43 57.79
N ARG A 597 -19.04 -43.56 58.07
CA ARG A 597 -18.34 -44.36 57.05
C ARG A 597 -19.27 -44.80 55.90
N ALA A 598 -20.51 -45.15 56.20
CA ALA A 598 -21.51 -45.49 55.19
C ALA A 598 -21.87 -44.29 54.29
N GLU A 599 -22.12 -43.11 54.87
CA GLU A 599 -22.38 -41.89 54.10
C GLU A 599 -21.20 -41.53 53.20
N PHE A 600 -19.98 -41.57 53.74
CA PHE A 600 -18.77 -41.25 52.98
C PHE A 600 -18.56 -42.21 51.81
N MET A 601 -18.78 -43.52 51.98
CA MET A 601 -18.71 -44.48 50.88
C MET A 601 -19.74 -44.18 49.79
N THR A 602 -20.97 -43.84 50.17
CA THR A 602 -22.01 -43.49 49.21
C THR A 602 -21.66 -42.22 48.44
N ILE A 603 -21.06 -41.22 49.09
CA ILE A 603 -20.61 -39.99 48.44
C ILE A 603 -19.47 -40.30 47.45
N LEU A 604 -18.44 -41.04 47.86
CA LEU A 604 -17.35 -41.43 46.96
C LEU A 604 -17.83 -42.29 45.80
N SER A 605 -18.78 -43.20 46.02
CA SER A 605 -19.35 -44.03 44.96
C SER A 605 -20.06 -43.20 43.89
N ARG A 606 -20.74 -42.11 44.28
CA ARG A 606 -21.34 -41.17 43.31
C ARG A 606 -20.27 -40.33 42.61
N ALA A 607 -19.34 -39.78 43.38
CA ALA A 607 -18.28 -38.91 42.86
C ALA A 607 -17.34 -39.64 41.88
N GLY A 608 -16.98 -40.88 42.19
CA GLY A 608 -16.17 -41.75 41.34
C GLY A 608 -16.95 -42.42 40.22
N ASN A 609 -18.26 -42.16 40.10
CA ASN A 609 -19.16 -42.83 39.15
C ASN A 609 -18.99 -44.36 39.14
N TRP A 610 -18.94 -44.96 40.33
CA TRP A 610 -18.69 -46.39 40.45
C TRP A 610 -19.91 -47.19 39.96
N ALA A 611 -19.66 -48.12 39.04
CA ALA A 611 -20.69 -49.02 38.55
C ALA A 611 -21.32 -49.81 39.69
N ALA A 612 -22.64 -50.01 39.63
CA ALA A 612 -23.37 -50.82 40.58
C ALA A 612 -22.77 -52.24 40.66
N ALA A 613 -22.69 -52.81 41.86
CA ALA A 613 -22.23 -54.18 42.06
C ALA A 613 -23.08 -55.17 41.25
N ARG A 614 -22.42 -56.09 40.54
CA ARG A 614 -23.06 -57.06 39.62
C ARG A 614 -24.09 -57.98 40.29
N ASP A 615 -23.93 -58.25 41.59
CA ASP A 615 -24.73 -59.24 42.33
C ASP A 615 -25.59 -58.62 43.46
N GLY A 616 -25.95 -57.34 43.36
CA GLY A 616 -26.94 -56.73 44.28
C GLY A 616 -26.53 -56.61 45.75
N GLY A 617 -25.26 -56.82 46.10
CA GLY A 617 -24.75 -56.65 47.47
C GLY A 617 -24.87 -57.88 48.36
N THR A 618 -24.41 -59.03 47.86
CA THR A 618 -24.20 -60.25 48.67
C THR A 618 -23.45 -59.91 49.96
N SER A 619 -23.93 -60.42 51.10
CA SER A 619 -23.36 -60.15 52.44
C SER A 619 -21.88 -60.53 52.48
N PRO A 620 -20.93 -59.58 52.57
CA PRO A 620 -19.51 -59.85 52.38
C PRO A 620 -18.83 -60.47 53.61
N GLY A 621 -19.57 -61.23 54.43
CA GLY A 621 -19.04 -61.91 55.62
C GLY A 621 -18.72 -61.01 56.81
N PHE A 622 -19.17 -59.75 56.82
CA PHE A 622 -18.95 -58.82 57.93
C PHE A 622 -20.00 -58.97 59.04
N ARG A 623 -19.57 -59.02 60.29
CA ARG A 623 -20.43 -59.25 61.48
C ARG A 623 -21.44 -58.13 61.69
N ASP A 624 -21.12 -56.93 61.23
CA ASP A 624 -21.94 -55.72 61.35
C ASP A 624 -22.61 -55.32 60.02
N TRP A 625 -22.69 -56.23 59.04
CA TRP A 625 -23.38 -55.97 57.77
C TRP A 625 -24.84 -55.52 57.95
N ALA A 626 -25.53 -56.06 58.94
CA ALA A 626 -26.91 -55.67 59.27
C ALA A 626 -27.02 -54.19 59.70
N GLN A 627 -25.94 -53.56 60.15
CA GLN A 627 -25.93 -52.13 60.50
C GLN A 627 -25.77 -51.21 59.29
N VAL A 628 -25.41 -51.76 58.12
CA VAL A 628 -25.28 -51.00 56.88
C VAL A 628 -26.66 -50.57 56.39
N PRO A 629 -26.93 -49.25 56.28
CA PRO A 629 -28.19 -48.78 55.72
C PRO A 629 -28.42 -49.32 54.31
N TRP A 630 -29.67 -49.67 53.96
CA TRP A 630 -30.00 -50.26 52.67
C TRP A 630 -29.49 -49.43 51.48
N TRP A 631 -29.55 -48.10 51.59
CA TRP A 631 -29.08 -47.15 50.58
C TRP A 631 -27.54 -47.13 50.43
N ALA A 632 -26.79 -47.61 51.43
CA ALA A 632 -25.33 -47.65 51.42
C ALA A 632 -24.77 -48.99 50.93
N LYS A 633 -25.58 -50.06 50.94
CA LYS A 633 -25.13 -51.44 50.67
C LYS A 633 -24.41 -51.57 49.33
N ASN A 634 -24.95 -50.96 48.27
CA ASN A 634 -24.32 -51.02 46.94
C ASN A 634 -22.94 -50.34 46.97
N ALA A 635 -22.86 -49.09 47.42
CA ALA A 635 -21.62 -48.33 47.48
C ALA A 635 -20.52 -49.04 48.30
N ILE A 636 -20.88 -49.60 49.46
CA ILE A 636 -19.94 -50.36 50.30
C ILE A 636 -19.50 -51.66 49.61
N THR A 637 -20.43 -52.37 48.96
CA THR A 637 -20.09 -53.60 48.20
C THR A 637 -19.09 -53.29 47.09
N VAL A 638 -19.33 -52.23 46.32
CA VAL A 638 -18.42 -51.83 45.23
C VAL A 638 -17.07 -51.39 45.80
N ALA A 639 -17.04 -50.66 46.91
CA ALA A 639 -15.81 -50.27 47.58
C ALA A 639 -14.99 -51.49 48.07
N LEU A 640 -15.66 -52.55 48.56
CA LEU A 640 -15.02 -53.82 48.93
C LEU A 640 -14.48 -54.55 47.69
N GLN A 641 -15.26 -54.65 46.62
CA GLN A 641 -14.86 -55.31 45.37
C GLN A 641 -13.66 -54.61 44.71
N LYS A 642 -13.59 -53.28 44.79
CA LYS A 642 -12.43 -52.49 44.32
C LYS A 642 -11.21 -52.59 45.25
N GLY A 643 -11.32 -53.25 46.41
CA GLY A 643 -10.27 -53.28 47.43
C GLY A 643 -10.00 -51.91 48.05
N TYR A 644 -10.98 -51.00 48.03
CA TYR A 644 -10.82 -49.65 48.58
C TYR A 644 -10.91 -49.69 50.10
N ILE A 645 -11.79 -50.52 50.63
CA ILE A 645 -11.95 -50.79 52.06
C ILE A 645 -11.81 -52.30 52.34
N ASN A 646 -11.33 -52.66 53.53
CA ASN A 646 -11.22 -54.06 54.00
C ASN A 646 -11.87 -54.27 55.38
N GLY A 647 -12.63 -53.28 55.86
CA GLY A 647 -13.05 -53.18 57.27
C GLY A 647 -12.07 -52.37 58.12
N VAL A 648 -12.49 -51.99 59.32
CA VAL A 648 -11.64 -51.29 60.31
C VAL A 648 -10.81 -52.27 61.14
N LYS A 649 -11.29 -53.51 61.25
CA LYS A 649 -10.66 -54.69 61.87
C LYS A 649 -11.18 -55.94 61.15
N PRO A 650 -10.52 -57.11 61.25
CA PRO A 650 -11.00 -58.33 60.62
C PRO A 650 -12.49 -58.59 60.91
N GLY A 651 -13.30 -58.66 59.85
CA GLY A 651 -14.75 -58.92 59.92
C GLY A 651 -15.64 -57.78 60.43
N VAL A 652 -15.13 -56.54 60.57
CA VAL A 652 -15.92 -55.36 61.04
C VAL A 652 -15.79 -54.17 60.09
N LEU A 653 -16.91 -53.63 59.59
CA LEU A 653 -16.95 -52.45 58.71
C LEU A 653 -17.05 -51.11 59.45
N ALA A 654 -17.71 -51.12 60.61
CA ALA A 654 -18.17 -49.98 61.39
C ALA A 654 -18.96 -48.95 60.57
N PRO A 655 -20.07 -49.30 59.89
CA PRO A 655 -20.73 -48.44 58.91
C PRO A 655 -21.32 -47.15 59.51
N ARG A 656 -21.69 -47.17 60.79
CA ARG A 656 -22.26 -46.03 61.53
C ARG A 656 -21.24 -45.20 62.28
N ALA A 657 -19.98 -45.64 62.36
CA ALA A 657 -18.93 -44.87 63.01
C ALA A 657 -18.55 -43.65 62.14
N ALA A 658 -18.17 -42.55 62.79
CA ALA A 658 -17.65 -41.38 62.10
C ALA A 658 -16.34 -41.74 61.35
N ILE A 659 -16.18 -41.20 60.15
CA ILE A 659 -14.93 -41.36 59.39
C ILE A 659 -13.88 -40.36 59.87
N THR A 660 -12.65 -40.83 60.09
CA THR A 660 -11.52 -39.96 60.48
C THR A 660 -10.91 -39.26 59.27
N LYS A 661 -10.20 -38.14 59.49
CA LYS A 661 -9.47 -37.43 58.41
C LYS A 661 -8.50 -38.35 57.66
N ALA A 662 -7.77 -39.21 58.38
CA ALA A 662 -6.85 -40.19 57.79
C ALA A 662 -7.57 -41.24 56.93
N GLN A 663 -8.69 -41.79 57.42
CA GLN A 663 -9.50 -42.74 56.64
C GLN A 663 -10.07 -42.08 55.39
N ALA A 664 -10.53 -40.84 55.50
CA ALA A 664 -11.01 -40.07 54.37
C ALA A 664 -9.89 -39.81 53.36
N ALA A 665 -8.68 -39.43 53.81
CA ALA A 665 -7.53 -39.15 52.94
C ALA A 665 -7.17 -40.36 52.09
N ARG A 666 -7.00 -41.54 52.71
CA ARG A 666 -6.69 -42.80 52.02
C ARG A 666 -7.68 -43.11 50.90
N LEU A 667 -8.97 -42.92 51.16
CA LEU A 667 -10.03 -43.30 50.23
C LEU A 667 -10.23 -42.25 49.13
N LEU A 668 -10.01 -40.97 49.44
CA LEU A 668 -9.99 -39.90 48.45
C LEU A 668 -8.83 -40.08 47.47
N VAL A 669 -7.62 -40.39 47.95
CA VAL A 669 -6.47 -40.66 47.07
C VAL A 669 -6.77 -41.84 46.13
N LYS A 670 -7.36 -42.93 46.63
CA LYS A 670 -7.78 -44.07 45.77
C LYS A 670 -8.75 -43.63 44.67
N MET A 671 -9.80 -42.89 45.02
CA MET A 671 -10.78 -42.38 44.04
C MET A 671 -10.12 -41.42 43.04
N MET A 672 -9.31 -40.47 43.52
CA MET A 672 -8.65 -39.50 42.66
C MET A 672 -7.65 -40.17 41.71
N THR A 673 -6.96 -41.22 42.15
CA THR A 673 -6.06 -42.01 41.30
C THR A 673 -6.84 -42.67 40.16
N GLU A 674 -8.01 -43.26 40.46
CA GLU A 674 -8.90 -43.85 39.45
C GLU A 674 -9.38 -42.79 38.44
N LEU A 675 -9.71 -41.60 38.93
CA LEU A 675 -10.14 -40.47 38.10
C LEU A 675 -8.97 -39.73 37.40
N LYS A 676 -7.72 -40.17 37.59
CA LYS A 676 -6.49 -39.52 37.09
C LYS A 676 -6.38 -38.05 37.51
N ARG A 677 -6.70 -37.77 38.77
CA ARG A 677 -6.69 -36.42 39.37
C ARG A 677 -5.58 -36.18 40.39
N ILE A 678 -4.70 -37.16 40.64
CA ILE A 678 -3.60 -37.02 41.60
C ILE A 678 -2.32 -37.73 41.15
#